data_AF-A0A8B8P2B3-F1
#
_entry.id   AF-A0A8B8P2B3-F1
#
_cell.length_a   1.000
_cell.length_b   1.000
_cell.length_c   1.000
_cell.angle_alpha   90.00
_cell.angle_beta   90.00
_cell.angle_gamma   90.00
#
_symmetry.space_group_name_H-M   'P 1'
#
loop_
_entity.id
_entity.type
_entity.pdbx_description
1 polymer ?
#
loop_
_entity_poly.entity_id
_entity_poly.type
_entity_poly.pdbx_seq_one_letter_code
_entity_poly.pdbx_strand_id
1 'polypeptide(L)'
;MESTAAPRAIPLFAKSPRSSQGPIESHPKLNKLPLSALSRKARLPATLCASRNAIAMSAAAQGPDSKEAKLWGGRFEEGVSETVERFTESISFDKELYRHDIMGSKAHANMLAKQGLMDNSDRDKILEGLSEIERLIESGEFKWRVDREDVHMNIEAALTDMIGEPAKKLHTARSRNDQVQTDFRLWCRDAIDMIIPCIIHLQVALVTLALKNEGVIILGNTHMKRAQPVLLRHHLLEYVEQLEHDVRRLVDCRARLNFCPLGACALAGTGLPIDRFMTAEELGFSAPMRNSIDAVSDRDFVMEFLSVNSTIAAHLSRLGEEWVLWASEEYGFITISDFVSTGSSIMPQNKNPDPMELVLGKSAKVIGDLVTLLTLCKGLPPSYNRDLQEDKEPVFDSIKIIMRMLEVSIEFAHNISFNKERIYKALPAGHLDATTLADYLVKKELMDNTDRDKILEGLSEIERLIESGEFEWMVDREDAHVNIKAALTDVIGEPAKKLHTARIQNDQVQTDFRLWCHDAIDRIVPFIIDVQVALVTLALKNKGVIIPGYTHMQRAQPVLLQHHLLAYVEQLERDIGRLVDCKARLSFCALGACSLARTGLPIDRFMIAEELGFSAPVRNSIDAALDRDFAVEFLSANSIIAVHLSRLGEEWVLWASEEFGFITPSDSVSTGSSIMPQKKNPDPMELVRGKSARVIGNLVTLLNSWKGLLPSYNRGRQEDKDPLSDSLNTIVGMLDVSAEFAHNISFNKERICKTLPAGHLDATTLADYLVKKGIPFRTSHDIVGRSVAFCVSRNCQLQDVSLDELHSISPVFDKDVYEYLGVENAVKNFCSYGSTGSAFVASQMDYWVRKLNIKRI
;
A
#
# COMPACT_ATOMS: atom_id res chain seq x y z
N MET A 1 28.28 40.34 2.83
CA MET A 1 28.66 39.38 3.88
C MET A 1 27.38 38.73 4.38
N GLU A 2 26.61 38.08 3.51
CA GLU A 2 26.75 36.68 3.06
C GLU A 2 26.67 35.66 4.20
N SER A 3 25.49 35.02 4.32
CA SER A 3 25.31 33.59 4.61
C SER A 3 23.81 33.27 4.70
N THR A 4 23.10 33.32 3.57
CA THR A 4 21.77 32.70 3.42
C THR A 4 21.99 31.24 3.03
N ALA A 5 21.71 30.32 3.95
CA ALA A 5 21.78 28.89 3.70
C ALA A 5 20.77 28.48 2.61
N ALA A 6 21.28 27.99 1.49
CA ALA A 6 20.48 27.41 0.42
C ALA A 6 19.80 26.10 0.89
N PRO A 7 18.56 25.81 0.47
CA PRO A 7 17.91 24.55 0.81
C PRO A 7 18.63 23.38 0.13
N ARG A 8 19.01 22.38 0.93
CA ARG A 8 19.65 21.13 0.48
C ARG A 8 18.80 20.46 -0.60
N ALA A 9 19.41 20.18 -1.74
CA ALA A 9 18.82 19.40 -2.82
C ALA A 9 18.53 17.96 -2.32
N ILE A 10 17.30 17.50 -2.56
CA ILE A 10 16.82 16.14 -2.30
C ILE A 10 17.34 15.22 -3.43
N PRO A 11 17.77 13.97 -3.18
CA PRO A 11 18.26 13.10 -4.23
C PRO A 11 17.12 12.71 -5.18
N LEU A 12 17.32 13.01 -6.46
CA LEU A 12 16.57 12.46 -7.58
C LEU A 12 16.84 10.94 -7.65
N PHE A 13 15.81 10.14 -7.95
CA PHE A 13 15.95 8.72 -8.26
C PHE A 13 17.15 8.51 -9.21
N ALA A 14 18.16 7.81 -8.72
CA ALA A 14 19.43 7.64 -9.43
C ALA A 14 19.24 6.74 -10.66
N LYS A 15 19.71 7.24 -11.81
CA LYS A 15 19.96 6.44 -13.01
C LYS A 15 20.92 5.30 -12.69
N SER A 16 20.56 4.08 -13.05
CA SER A 16 21.48 2.93 -13.01
C SER A 16 22.56 3.07 -14.09
N PRO A 17 23.86 2.88 -13.78
CA PRO A 17 24.86 2.63 -14.80
C PRO A 17 24.96 1.12 -15.09
N ARG A 18 24.78 0.75 -16.37
CA ARG A 18 25.18 -0.56 -16.90
C ARG A 18 26.72 -0.64 -16.99
N SER A 19 27.33 -1.71 -16.50
CA SER A 19 28.26 -2.59 -17.27
C SER A 19 29.06 -3.58 -16.40
N SER A 20 29.05 -4.84 -16.89
CA SER A 20 30.07 -5.91 -16.85
C SER A 20 30.74 -6.42 -15.55
N GLN A 21 30.46 -7.70 -15.28
CA GLN A 21 31.30 -8.78 -14.71
C GLN A 21 31.67 -8.78 -13.21
N GLY A 22 31.12 -9.78 -12.50
CA GLY A 22 31.39 -10.15 -11.10
C GLY A 22 30.11 -10.70 -10.44
N PRO A 23 30.16 -11.59 -9.42
CA PRO A 23 28.95 -12.18 -8.83
C PRO A 23 28.05 -11.05 -8.32
N ILE A 24 26.79 -11.04 -8.76
CA ILE A 24 25.80 -10.00 -8.49
C ILE A 24 25.80 -9.69 -6.99
N GLU A 25 26.40 -8.55 -6.61
CA GLU A 25 26.35 -8.04 -5.25
C GLU A 25 24.88 -7.85 -4.85
N SER A 26 24.57 -8.23 -3.62
CA SER A 26 23.30 -7.98 -2.96
C SER A 26 22.88 -6.52 -3.12
N HIS A 27 21.59 -6.31 -3.42
CA HIS A 27 20.99 -5.00 -3.65
C HIS A 27 21.44 -3.98 -2.57
N PRO A 28 21.84 -2.75 -2.92
CA PRO A 28 22.38 -1.79 -1.95
C PRO A 28 21.41 -1.41 -0.81
N LYS A 29 20.11 -1.70 -0.95
CA LYS A 29 19.09 -1.56 0.10
C LYS A 29 19.09 -2.72 1.12
N LEU A 30 19.42 -3.94 0.71
CA LEU A 30 19.50 -5.14 1.57
C LEU A 30 20.72 -5.10 2.49
N ASN A 31 21.85 -4.56 2.01
CA ASN A 31 23.10 -4.46 2.78
C ASN A 31 23.06 -3.48 3.97
N LYS A 32 21.95 -2.76 4.18
CA LYS A 32 21.75 -1.86 5.33
C LYS A 32 20.97 -2.49 6.48
N LEU A 33 20.43 -3.70 6.32
CA LEU A 33 19.81 -4.46 7.40
C LEU A 33 20.89 -5.24 8.17
N PRO A 34 21.00 -5.10 9.50
CA PRO A 34 22.04 -5.78 10.25
C PRO A 34 21.74 -7.29 10.31
N LEU A 35 22.44 -8.07 9.46
CA LEU A 35 22.52 -9.54 9.55
C LEU A 35 23.04 -10.02 10.92
N SER A 36 23.61 -9.14 11.76
CA SER A 36 24.02 -9.44 13.14
C SER A 36 22.86 -9.72 14.10
N ALA A 37 21.61 -9.49 13.69
CA ALA A 37 20.41 -9.88 14.45
C ALA A 37 20.14 -11.41 14.42
N LEU A 38 20.78 -12.17 13.53
CA LEU A 38 20.60 -13.63 13.37
C LEU A 38 21.09 -14.48 14.56
N SER A 39 21.81 -13.90 15.53
CA SER A 39 22.44 -14.65 16.64
C SER A 39 21.72 -14.54 18.00
N ARG A 40 20.72 -13.67 18.15
CA ARG A 40 19.89 -13.65 19.35
C ARG A 40 18.66 -14.49 19.06
N LYS A 41 18.34 -15.47 19.92
CA LYS A 41 16.98 -16.01 20.01
C LYS A 41 16.03 -14.82 20.05
N ALA A 42 15.38 -14.52 18.92
CA ALA A 42 14.36 -13.51 18.85
C ALA A 42 13.22 -14.00 19.75
N ARG A 43 13.23 -13.60 21.02
CA ARG A 43 12.00 -13.65 21.80
C ARG A 43 11.09 -12.64 21.13
N LEU A 44 10.11 -13.15 20.39
CA LEU A 44 8.92 -12.41 19.99
C LEU A 44 8.47 -11.57 21.20
N PRO A 45 8.14 -10.28 21.03
CA PRO A 45 7.48 -9.52 22.07
C PRO A 45 6.27 -10.33 22.57
N ALA A 46 6.16 -10.51 23.89
CA ALA A 46 5.10 -11.30 24.51
C ALA A 46 3.68 -10.83 24.10
N THR A 47 3.56 -9.62 23.59
CA THR A 47 2.32 -8.97 23.15
C THR A 47 1.64 -9.65 21.94
N LEU A 48 2.38 -10.30 21.03
CA LEU A 48 1.75 -11.05 19.91
C LEU A 48 1.37 -12.49 20.26
N CYS A 49 1.86 -13.02 21.38
CA CYS A 49 1.57 -14.37 21.88
C CYS A 49 0.49 -14.43 22.98
N ALA A 50 0.10 -13.30 23.55
CA ALA A 50 -0.92 -13.23 24.59
C ALA A 50 -2.32 -12.94 24.00
N SER A 51 -2.88 -13.88 23.25
CA SER A 51 -4.34 -13.93 23.02
C SER A 51 -4.87 -15.37 23.14
N ARG A 52 -4.48 -16.04 24.23
CA ARG A 52 -5.24 -17.16 24.77
C ARG A 52 -5.79 -16.76 26.12
N ASN A 53 -7.04 -16.29 26.13
CA ASN A 53 -8.09 -16.81 27.01
C ASN A 53 -9.43 -16.08 26.80
N ALA A 54 -10.44 -16.89 26.51
CA ALA A 54 -11.86 -16.77 26.83
C ALA A 54 -12.42 -15.36 27.14
N ILE A 55 -13.29 -14.90 26.26
CA ILE A 55 -14.40 -14.02 26.61
C ILE A 55 -15.32 -14.82 27.54
N ALA A 56 -14.98 -14.87 28.83
CA ALA A 56 -15.97 -15.09 29.86
C ALA A 56 -16.56 -13.71 30.15
N MET A 57 -17.80 -13.47 29.72
CA MET A 57 -18.58 -12.32 30.14
C MET A 57 -18.74 -12.38 31.66
N SER A 58 -17.85 -11.71 32.41
CA SER A 58 -18.09 -11.42 33.82
C SER A 58 -18.83 -10.10 33.90
N ALA A 59 -20.16 -10.18 34.00
CA ALA A 59 -20.98 -9.08 34.45
C ALA A 59 -20.67 -8.82 35.93
N ALA A 60 -19.61 -8.06 36.21
CA ALA A 60 -19.38 -7.46 37.51
C ALA A 60 -19.89 -6.02 37.44
N ALA A 61 -21.09 -5.79 37.99
CA ALA A 61 -21.66 -4.48 38.16
C ALA A 61 -20.72 -3.61 39.02
N GLN A 62 -20.03 -2.67 38.39
CA GLN A 62 -19.37 -1.56 39.09
C GLN A 62 -20.39 -0.42 39.21
N GLY A 63 -20.47 0.19 40.40
CA GLY A 63 -21.32 1.34 40.68
C GLY A 63 -20.94 2.55 39.81
N PRO A 64 -21.78 3.61 39.80
CA PRO A 64 -21.64 4.70 38.85
C PRO A 64 -20.44 5.57 39.26
N ASP A 65 -19.25 5.26 38.74
CA ASP A 65 -18.23 6.30 38.57
C ASP A 65 -18.84 7.35 37.64
N SER A 66 -18.88 8.60 38.11
CA SER A 66 -19.45 9.72 37.36
C SER A 66 -18.73 9.83 36.02
N LYS A 67 -19.46 9.65 34.91
CA LYS A 67 -18.92 9.84 33.55
C LYS A 67 -18.26 11.22 33.47
N GLU A 68 -17.00 11.24 33.08
CA GLU A 68 -16.28 12.50 32.88
C GLU A 68 -16.69 13.14 31.55
N ALA A 69 -16.78 14.47 31.54
CA ALA A 69 -17.14 15.22 30.34
C ALA A 69 -16.17 14.92 29.18
N LYS A 70 -16.72 14.63 28.00
CA LYS A 70 -15.95 14.40 26.77
C LYS A 70 -15.30 15.71 26.29
N LEU A 71 -14.11 15.60 25.71
CA LEU A 71 -13.27 16.73 25.31
C LEU A 71 -13.92 17.67 24.27
N TRP A 72 -14.84 17.16 23.46
CA TRP A 72 -15.56 17.91 22.41
C TRP A 72 -17.05 18.19 22.73
N GLY A 73 -17.48 17.97 23.98
CA GLY A 73 -18.88 18.09 24.40
C GLY A 73 -19.42 19.53 24.50
N GLY A 74 -18.60 20.56 24.27
CA GLY A 74 -18.96 21.96 24.55
C GLY A 74 -20.18 22.53 23.81
N ARG A 75 -20.73 21.78 22.83
CA ARG A 75 -21.91 22.17 22.04
C ARG A 75 -23.10 21.22 22.19
N PHE A 76 -22.95 20.12 22.93
CA PHE A 76 -23.99 19.09 23.08
C PHE A 76 -24.55 19.11 24.50
N GLU A 77 -25.87 19.29 24.61
CA GLU A 77 -26.59 19.30 25.89
C GLU A 77 -26.84 17.90 26.46
N GLU A 78 -26.81 16.87 25.59
CA GLU A 78 -27.03 15.47 25.94
C GLU A 78 -25.76 14.63 25.78
N GLY A 79 -25.58 13.64 26.66
CA GLY A 79 -24.50 12.66 26.56
C GLY A 79 -24.75 11.62 25.47
N VAL A 80 -23.67 11.04 24.94
CA VAL A 80 -23.76 9.93 23.97
C VAL A 80 -24.34 8.68 24.67
N SER A 81 -25.30 8.01 24.03
CA SER A 81 -25.87 6.77 24.57
C SER A 81 -24.81 5.66 24.66
N GLU A 82 -24.93 4.76 25.64
CA GLU A 82 -23.97 3.67 25.84
C GLU A 82 -23.85 2.75 24.61
N THR A 83 -24.96 2.53 23.89
CA THR A 83 -24.95 1.74 22.65
C THR A 83 -24.11 2.40 21.56
N VAL A 84 -24.19 3.72 21.42
CA VAL A 84 -23.36 4.45 20.46
C VAL A 84 -21.90 4.42 20.91
N GLU A 85 -21.62 4.61 22.20
CA GLU A 85 -20.26 4.52 22.74
C GLU A 85 -19.59 3.18 22.44
N ARG A 86 -20.29 2.06 22.69
CA ARG A 86 -19.78 0.72 22.37
C ARG A 86 -19.60 0.46 20.87
N PHE A 87 -20.32 1.19 20.01
CA PHE A 87 -20.20 1.05 18.56
C PHE A 87 -19.09 1.94 17.99
N THR A 88 -18.83 3.10 18.59
CA THR A 88 -17.86 4.08 18.08
C THR A 88 -16.48 3.95 18.70
N GLU A 89 -16.34 3.24 19.82
CA GLU A 89 -15.05 3.01 20.47
C GLU A 89 -14.07 2.27 19.56
N SER A 90 -12.80 2.65 19.63
CA SER A 90 -11.70 1.95 18.99
C SER A 90 -10.72 1.34 19.98
N ILE A 91 -10.84 1.66 21.27
CA ILE A 91 -9.90 1.23 22.32
C ILE A 91 -9.77 -0.28 22.48
N SER A 92 -10.80 -1.04 22.10
CA SER A 92 -10.76 -2.50 22.12
C SER A 92 -9.65 -3.08 21.22
N PHE A 93 -9.28 -2.39 20.14
CA PHE A 93 -8.26 -2.81 19.18
C PHE A 93 -7.10 -1.81 19.00
N ASP A 94 -7.35 -0.50 19.03
CA ASP A 94 -6.33 0.52 18.73
C ASP A 94 -5.30 0.73 19.85
N LYS A 95 -5.56 0.19 21.06
CA LYS A 95 -4.58 0.16 22.16
C LYS A 95 -3.25 -0.49 21.76
N GLU A 96 -3.22 -1.31 20.71
CA GLU A 96 -2.00 -1.86 20.12
C GLU A 96 -1.03 -0.77 19.61
N LEU A 97 -1.52 0.45 19.35
CA LEU A 97 -0.75 1.60 18.88
C LEU A 97 -0.11 2.44 20.00
N TYR A 98 -0.29 2.07 21.29
CA TYR A 98 0.13 2.91 22.42
C TYR A 98 1.62 3.31 22.38
N ARG A 99 2.50 2.40 21.95
CA ARG A 99 3.94 2.70 21.83
C ARG A 99 4.18 3.81 20.83
N HIS A 100 3.51 3.75 19.69
CA HIS A 100 3.64 4.70 18.61
C HIS A 100 3.05 6.06 18.99
N ASP A 101 1.90 6.07 19.67
CA ASP A 101 1.30 7.30 20.21
C ASP A 101 2.24 8.02 21.19
N ILE A 102 2.84 7.26 22.12
CA ILE A 102 3.79 7.77 23.09
C ILE A 102 5.06 8.29 22.39
N MET A 103 5.61 7.53 21.44
CA MET A 103 6.77 7.96 20.65
C MET A 103 6.50 9.25 19.88
N GLY A 104 5.38 9.32 19.16
CA GLY A 104 4.95 10.51 18.42
C GLY A 104 4.73 11.71 19.33
N SER A 105 4.15 11.48 20.51
CA SER A 105 3.94 12.51 21.53
C SER A 105 5.24 13.03 22.14
N LYS A 106 6.21 12.16 22.44
CA LYS A 106 7.54 12.57 22.93
C LYS A 106 8.26 13.43 21.88
N ALA A 107 8.28 13.02 20.62
CA ALA A 107 8.89 13.78 19.53
C ALA A 107 8.20 15.14 19.31
N HIS A 108 6.87 15.18 19.40
CA HIS A 108 6.11 16.42 19.30
C HIS A 108 6.45 17.39 20.43
N ALA A 109 6.49 16.91 21.69
CA ALA A 109 6.85 17.74 22.85
C ALA A 109 8.28 18.31 22.73
N ASN A 110 9.23 17.50 22.26
CA ASN A 110 10.61 17.93 21.99
C ASN A 110 10.65 19.06 20.95
N MET A 111 9.91 18.91 19.85
CA MET A 111 9.81 19.93 18.82
C MET A 111 9.15 21.22 19.31
N LEU A 112 8.03 21.12 20.05
CA LEU A 112 7.35 22.29 20.60
C LEU A 112 8.27 23.10 21.52
N ALA A 113 9.06 22.42 22.36
CA ALA A 113 10.02 23.07 23.24
C ALA A 113 11.14 23.77 22.45
N LYS A 114 11.66 23.13 21.40
CA LYS A 114 12.69 23.72 20.54
C LYS A 114 12.20 24.95 19.78
N GLN A 115 10.93 24.97 19.38
CA GLN A 115 10.28 26.11 18.73
C GLN A 115 9.81 27.20 19.70
N GLY A 116 10.03 27.03 21.01
CA GLY A 116 9.62 28.00 22.04
C GLY A 116 8.10 28.04 22.27
N LEU A 117 7.36 27.05 21.79
CA LEU A 117 5.92 26.90 22.01
C LEU A 117 5.60 26.17 23.34
N MET A 118 6.64 25.62 23.97
CA MET A 118 6.61 24.95 25.27
C MET A 118 7.92 25.23 26.00
N ASP A 119 7.90 25.33 27.33
CA ASP A 119 9.13 25.44 28.11
C ASP A 119 9.78 24.06 28.34
N ASN A 120 11.08 24.04 28.62
CA ASN A 120 11.81 22.79 28.82
C ASN A 120 11.34 22.00 30.05
N SER A 121 10.86 22.68 31.09
CA SER A 121 10.36 22.02 32.32
C SER A 121 9.08 21.24 32.04
N ASP A 122 8.15 21.83 31.30
CA ASP A 122 6.90 21.21 30.89
C ASP A 122 7.14 20.05 29.93
N ARG A 123 8.09 20.22 28.99
CA ARG A 123 8.56 19.11 28.15
C ARG A 123 9.06 17.95 29.00
N ASP A 124 9.96 18.19 29.96
CA ASP A 124 10.56 17.13 30.77
C ASP A 124 9.50 16.39 31.59
N LYS A 125 8.54 17.11 32.19
CA LYS A 125 7.37 16.51 32.86
C LYS A 125 6.52 15.65 31.93
N ILE A 126 6.29 16.10 30.69
CA ILE A 126 5.55 15.32 29.68
C ILE A 126 6.32 14.05 29.32
N LEU A 127 7.63 14.13 29.09
CA LEU A 127 8.45 12.95 28.75
C LEU A 127 8.48 11.92 29.88
N GLU A 128 8.63 12.38 31.12
CA GLU A 128 8.58 11.53 32.32
C GLU A 128 7.20 10.89 32.49
N GLY A 129 6.13 11.69 32.41
CA GLY A 129 4.76 11.20 32.52
C GLY A 129 4.41 10.18 31.43
N LEU A 130 4.77 10.43 30.17
CA LEU A 130 4.57 9.50 29.06
C LEU A 130 5.38 8.20 29.26
N SER A 131 6.58 8.28 29.81
CA SER A 131 7.40 7.09 30.10
C SER A 131 6.82 6.26 31.25
N GLU A 132 6.20 6.92 32.24
CA GLU A 132 5.48 6.22 33.30
C GLU A 132 4.19 5.56 32.79
N ILE A 133 3.44 6.22 31.90
CA ILE A 133 2.27 5.60 31.22
C ILE A 133 2.70 4.35 30.46
N GLU A 134 3.79 4.46 29.69
CA GLU A 134 4.35 3.34 28.94
C GLU A 134 4.65 2.15 29.87
N ARG A 135 5.31 2.42 31.01
CA ARG A 135 5.60 1.42 32.05
C ARG A 135 4.32 0.81 32.65
N LEU A 136 3.30 1.61 32.95
CA LEU A 136 2.02 1.14 33.49
C LEU A 136 1.27 0.26 32.49
N ILE A 137 1.31 0.60 31.19
CA ILE A 137 0.70 -0.21 30.14
C ILE A 137 1.43 -1.55 30.02
N GLU A 138 2.78 -1.54 30.00
CA GLU A 138 3.59 -2.75 29.84
C GLU A 138 3.54 -3.70 31.04
N SER A 139 3.32 -3.17 32.25
CA SER A 139 3.10 -3.96 33.46
C SER A 139 1.67 -4.50 33.60
N GLY A 140 0.73 -4.03 32.76
CA GLY A 140 -0.69 -4.38 32.85
C GLY A 140 -1.44 -3.64 33.98
N GLU A 141 -0.83 -2.62 34.58
CA GLU A 141 -1.40 -1.79 35.65
C GLU A 141 -2.28 -0.66 35.09
N PHE A 142 -2.10 -0.28 33.82
CA PHE A 142 -2.89 0.77 33.17
C PHE A 142 -4.34 0.35 32.94
N LYS A 143 -5.27 1.18 33.41
CA LYS A 143 -6.72 0.95 33.25
C LYS A 143 -7.25 1.63 31.99
N TRP A 144 -7.46 0.84 30.94
CA TRP A 144 -8.13 1.29 29.74
C TRP A 144 -9.61 1.58 29.99
N ARG A 145 -10.08 2.72 29.48
CA ARG A 145 -11.43 3.23 29.64
C ARG A 145 -12.13 3.28 28.29
N VAL A 146 -13.36 2.77 28.22
CA VAL A 146 -14.17 2.76 26.97
C VAL A 146 -14.85 4.11 26.72
N ASP A 147 -15.19 4.83 27.80
CA ASP A 147 -15.61 6.24 27.70
C ASP A 147 -14.46 7.16 27.20
N ARG A 148 -13.23 6.63 27.33
CA ARG A 148 -11.96 6.88 26.63
C ARG A 148 -11.92 6.85 25.10
N GLU A 149 -12.96 6.41 24.40
CA GLU A 149 -13.04 6.21 22.92
C GLU A 149 -11.84 5.54 22.22
N ASP A 150 -10.68 6.20 22.15
CA ASP A 150 -9.47 5.80 21.44
C ASP A 150 -8.22 5.73 22.36
N VAL A 151 -7.13 5.15 21.83
CA VAL A 151 -5.84 5.01 22.54
C VAL A 151 -5.29 6.37 22.99
N HIS A 152 -5.48 7.38 22.17
CA HIS A 152 -4.85 8.67 22.35
C HIS A 152 -5.51 9.46 23.49
N MET A 153 -6.82 9.40 23.63
CA MET A 153 -7.56 10.02 24.73
C MET A 153 -7.31 9.33 26.06
N ASN A 154 -7.15 8.01 26.05
CA ASN A 154 -6.75 7.27 27.24
C ASN A 154 -5.38 7.76 27.75
N ILE A 155 -4.40 7.87 26.85
CA ILE A 155 -3.04 8.34 27.19
C ILE A 155 -3.07 9.83 27.59
N GLU A 156 -3.79 10.67 26.85
CA GLU A 156 -3.92 12.10 27.15
C GLU A 156 -4.58 12.37 28.51
N ALA A 157 -5.67 11.65 28.82
CA ALA A 157 -6.35 11.76 30.10
C ALA A 157 -5.43 11.32 31.24
N ALA A 158 -4.80 10.15 31.12
CA ALA A 158 -3.84 9.67 32.11
C ALA A 158 -2.66 10.63 32.31
N LEU A 159 -2.14 11.22 31.22
CA LEU A 159 -1.08 12.22 31.31
C LEU A 159 -1.55 13.46 32.07
N THR A 160 -2.75 13.95 31.76
CA THR A 160 -3.36 15.10 32.44
C THR A 160 -3.55 14.82 33.93
N ASP A 161 -4.02 13.63 34.29
CA ASP A 161 -4.24 13.23 35.68
C ASP A 161 -2.93 13.18 36.49
N MET A 162 -1.80 12.81 35.87
CA MET A 162 -0.52 12.75 36.56
C MET A 162 0.22 14.08 36.68
N ILE A 163 0.28 14.87 35.60
CA ILE A 163 1.15 16.07 35.55
C ILE A 163 0.38 17.40 35.51
N GLY A 164 -0.94 17.37 35.31
CA GLY A 164 -1.80 18.56 35.30
C GLY A 164 -1.69 19.39 34.02
N GLU A 165 -1.69 20.73 34.18
CA GLU A 165 -1.72 21.70 33.07
C GLU A 165 -0.66 21.50 31.96
N PRO A 166 0.61 21.14 32.25
CA PRO A 166 1.61 20.87 31.21
C PRO A 166 1.14 19.88 30.14
N ALA A 167 0.43 18.81 30.52
CA ALA A 167 -0.09 17.81 29.58
C ALA A 167 -0.97 18.41 28.48
N LYS A 168 -1.75 19.44 28.82
CA LYS A 168 -2.69 20.09 27.90
C LYS A 168 -1.99 20.85 26.78
N LYS A 169 -0.71 21.24 26.95
CA LYS A 169 0.08 21.92 25.92
C LYS A 169 0.47 21.00 24.77
N LEU A 170 0.39 19.68 24.94
CA LEU A 170 0.78 18.69 23.94
C LEU A 170 -0.10 18.70 22.66
N HIS A 171 -1.29 19.29 22.73
CA HIS A 171 -2.21 19.43 21.58
C HIS A 171 -1.86 20.58 20.65
N THR A 172 -0.94 21.46 21.07
CA THR A 172 -0.55 22.62 20.28
C THR A 172 -0.05 22.18 18.90
N ALA A 173 -0.63 22.73 17.83
CA ALA A 173 -0.25 22.47 16.44
C ALA A 173 -0.33 20.99 15.99
N ARG A 174 -1.24 20.21 16.58
CA ARG A 174 -1.47 18.79 16.24
C ARG A 174 -2.96 18.48 16.22
N SER A 175 -3.39 17.53 15.39
CA SER A 175 -4.75 17.00 15.38
C SER A 175 -4.75 15.52 15.78
N ARG A 176 -5.93 14.96 16.02
CA ARG A 176 -6.06 13.52 16.11
C ARG A 176 -5.83 12.86 14.73
N ASN A 177 -6.21 13.52 13.63
CA ASN A 177 -6.13 12.97 12.28
C ASN A 177 -4.69 12.65 11.83
N ASP A 178 -3.75 13.56 12.06
CA ASP A 178 -2.34 13.36 11.70
C ASP A 178 -1.62 12.48 12.71
N GLN A 179 -2.04 12.47 13.97
CA GLN A 179 -1.55 11.55 15.00
C GLN A 179 -1.91 10.09 14.67
N VAL A 180 -3.18 9.77 14.42
CA VAL A 180 -3.65 8.43 14.01
C VAL A 180 -2.84 7.92 12.82
N GLN A 181 -2.59 8.78 11.83
CA GLN A 181 -1.83 8.44 10.63
C GLN A 181 -0.35 8.21 10.90
N THR A 182 0.23 9.00 11.79
CA THR A 182 1.63 8.85 12.19
C THR A 182 1.82 7.51 12.90
N ASP A 183 0.94 7.21 13.84
CA ASP A 183 1.02 5.99 14.64
C ASP A 183 0.83 4.76 13.75
N PHE A 184 -0.14 4.80 12.83
CA PHE A 184 -0.40 3.68 11.94
C PHE A 184 0.78 3.41 10.98
N ARG A 185 1.43 4.46 10.45
CA ARG A 185 2.63 4.30 9.62
C ARG A 185 3.81 3.73 10.41
N LEU A 186 4.05 4.21 11.62
CA LEU A 186 5.10 3.69 12.48
C LEU A 186 4.84 2.22 12.83
N TRP A 187 3.60 1.87 13.15
CA TRP A 187 3.20 0.51 13.44
C TRP A 187 3.38 -0.41 12.23
N CYS A 188 2.96 0.01 11.03
CA CYS A 188 3.20 -0.77 9.81
C CYS A 188 4.69 -0.92 9.49
N ARG A 189 5.49 0.13 9.73
CA ARG A 189 6.95 0.06 9.56
C ARG A 189 7.57 -1.01 10.46
N ASP A 190 7.19 -1.01 11.74
CA ASP A 190 7.68 -1.99 12.70
C ASP A 190 7.18 -3.40 12.36
N ALA A 191 5.94 -3.53 11.88
CA ALA A 191 5.41 -4.80 11.40
C ALA A 191 6.22 -5.37 10.21
N ILE A 192 6.58 -4.53 9.24
CA ILE A 192 7.47 -4.94 8.15
C ILE A 192 8.84 -5.38 8.69
N ASP A 193 9.41 -4.60 9.61
CA ASP A 193 10.71 -4.91 10.23
C ASP A 193 10.67 -6.21 11.06
N MET A 194 9.50 -6.64 11.52
CA MET A 194 9.29 -7.94 12.16
C MET A 194 9.10 -9.10 11.17
N ILE A 195 8.38 -8.89 10.07
CA ILE A 195 8.07 -9.94 9.08
C ILE A 195 9.34 -10.34 8.31
N ILE A 196 10.19 -9.39 7.90
CA ILE A 196 11.37 -9.66 7.07
C ILE A 196 12.30 -10.72 7.72
N PRO A 197 12.72 -10.60 9.00
CA PRO A 197 13.52 -11.62 9.65
C PRO A 197 12.85 -13.00 9.72
N CYS A 198 11.53 -13.07 9.91
CA CYS A 198 10.80 -14.33 9.92
C CYS A 198 10.80 -15.01 8.55
N ILE A 199 10.66 -14.25 7.46
CA ILE A 199 10.84 -14.78 6.10
C ILE A 199 12.25 -15.33 5.92
N ILE A 200 13.28 -14.59 6.34
CA ILE A 200 14.68 -15.02 6.26
C ILE A 200 14.90 -16.31 7.07
N HIS A 201 14.32 -16.44 8.26
CA HIS A 201 14.40 -17.67 9.05
C HIS A 201 13.76 -18.87 8.33
N LEU A 202 12.64 -18.68 7.63
CA LEU A 202 12.04 -19.73 6.81
C LEU A 202 12.95 -20.10 5.63
N GLN A 203 13.54 -19.12 4.94
CA GLN A 203 14.53 -19.39 3.89
C GLN A 203 15.71 -20.23 4.43
N VAL A 204 16.26 -19.87 5.60
CA VAL A 204 17.34 -20.62 6.26
C VAL A 204 16.91 -22.05 6.60
N ALA A 205 15.68 -22.24 7.10
CA ALA A 205 15.14 -23.55 7.43
C ALA A 205 15.01 -24.43 6.17
N LEU A 206 14.49 -23.87 5.06
CA LEU A 206 14.36 -24.57 3.78
C LEU A 206 15.72 -24.91 3.15
N VAL A 207 16.69 -24.00 3.19
CA VAL A 207 18.07 -24.27 2.72
C VAL A 207 18.72 -25.35 3.57
N THR A 208 18.54 -25.32 4.89
CA THR A 208 19.05 -26.36 5.80
C THR A 208 18.43 -27.72 5.49
N LEU A 209 17.12 -27.76 5.23
CA LEU A 209 16.42 -28.97 4.81
C LEU A 209 16.92 -29.48 3.46
N ALA A 210 17.22 -28.60 2.51
CA ALA A 210 17.80 -28.93 1.23
C ALA A 210 19.22 -29.54 1.37
N LEU A 211 20.06 -28.97 2.23
CA LEU A 211 21.41 -29.49 2.52
C LEU A 211 21.38 -30.89 3.17
N LYS A 212 20.42 -31.15 4.07
CA LYS A 212 20.24 -32.47 4.69
C LYS A 212 19.83 -33.57 3.70
N ASN A 213 19.26 -33.19 2.55
CA ASN A 213 18.71 -34.11 1.55
C ASN A 213 19.50 -34.09 0.24
N GLU A 214 20.83 -33.97 0.32
CA GLU A 214 21.69 -34.02 -0.86
C GLU A 214 21.53 -35.34 -1.64
N GLY A 215 21.51 -35.24 -2.97
CA GLY A 215 21.37 -36.37 -3.89
C GLY A 215 19.96 -36.98 -3.96
N VAL A 216 18.99 -36.50 -3.19
CA VAL A 216 17.60 -36.98 -3.27
C VAL A 216 16.97 -36.46 -4.56
N ILE A 217 16.54 -37.39 -5.41
CA ILE A 217 15.83 -37.13 -6.66
C ILE A 217 14.34 -37.35 -6.41
N ILE A 218 13.52 -36.36 -6.74
CA ILE A 218 12.06 -36.41 -6.67
C ILE A 218 11.45 -36.33 -8.07
N LEU A 219 10.15 -36.61 -8.13
CA LEU A 219 9.34 -36.45 -9.32
C LEU A 219 9.01 -34.97 -9.53
N GLY A 220 9.49 -34.38 -10.62
CA GLY A 220 8.97 -33.09 -11.08
C GLY A 220 7.68 -33.33 -11.87
N ASN A 221 6.60 -32.65 -11.48
CA ASN A 221 5.28 -32.86 -12.06
C ASN A 221 4.77 -31.63 -12.85
N THR A 222 4.13 -31.89 -13.99
CA THR A 222 3.27 -30.91 -14.69
C THR A 222 1.84 -31.45 -14.72
N HIS A 223 0.84 -30.64 -14.37
CA HIS A 223 -0.55 -31.11 -14.25
C HIS A 223 -0.70 -32.35 -13.34
N MET A 224 0.11 -32.45 -12.28
CA MET A 224 0.19 -33.65 -11.42
C MET A 224 0.59 -34.94 -12.15
N LYS A 225 1.14 -34.83 -13.36
CA LYS A 225 1.74 -35.93 -14.13
C LYS A 225 3.26 -35.85 -14.04
N ARG A 226 3.88 -37.03 -13.94
CA ARG A 226 5.34 -37.19 -13.89
C ARG A 226 5.95 -36.68 -15.18
N ALA A 227 6.85 -35.70 -15.10
CA ALA A 227 7.44 -35.06 -16.26
C ALA A 227 8.95 -35.33 -16.37
N GLN A 228 9.75 -34.91 -15.39
CA GLN A 228 11.20 -35.13 -15.37
C GLN A 228 11.70 -35.33 -13.93
N PRO A 229 12.86 -35.98 -13.72
CA PRO A 229 13.45 -36.07 -12.40
C PRO A 229 14.10 -34.73 -12.03
N VAL A 230 13.86 -34.26 -10.80
CA VAL A 230 14.49 -33.05 -10.26
C VAL A 230 15.12 -33.33 -8.91
N LEU A 231 16.14 -32.56 -8.55
CA LEU A 231 16.72 -32.66 -7.21
C LEU A 231 15.79 -32.02 -6.19
N LEU A 232 15.56 -32.70 -5.06
CA LEU A 232 14.74 -32.15 -3.96
C LEU A 232 15.28 -30.80 -3.48
N ARG A 233 16.62 -30.63 -3.43
CA ARG A 233 17.23 -29.34 -3.10
C ARG A 233 16.86 -28.24 -4.09
N HIS A 234 16.75 -28.54 -5.39
CA HIS A 234 16.36 -27.57 -6.41
C HIS A 234 14.89 -27.17 -6.27
N HIS A 235 14.04 -28.13 -5.90
CA HIS A 235 12.64 -27.92 -5.59
C HIS A 235 12.46 -27.02 -4.35
N LEU A 236 13.10 -27.35 -3.23
CA LEU A 236 13.01 -26.52 -2.01
C LEU A 236 13.53 -25.10 -2.22
N LEU A 237 14.53 -24.91 -3.08
CA LEU A 237 15.06 -23.58 -3.42
C LEU A 237 14.07 -22.72 -4.22
N GLU A 238 13.04 -23.29 -4.86
CA GLU A 238 12.02 -22.47 -5.52
C GLU A 238 11.28 -21.57 -4.51
N TYR A 239 10.93 -22.15 -3.35
CA TYR A 239 10.23 -21.43 -2.28
C TYR A 239 11.15 -20.38 -1.64
N VAL A 240 12.46 -20.64 -1.62
CA VAL A 240 13.45 -19.66 -1.15
C VAL A 240 13.50 -18.44 -2.07
N GLU A 241 13.42 -18.62 -3.39
CA GLU A 241 13.36 -17.51 -4.36
C GLU A 241 12.03 -16.73 -4.26
N GLN A 242 10.88 -17.41 -4.11
CA GLN A 242 9.58 -16.77 -3.87
C GLN A 242 9.62 -15.88 -2.61
N LEU A 243 10.16 -16.40 -1.51
CA LEU A 243 10.32 -15.66 -0.25
C LEU A 243 11.32 -14.50 -0.38
N GLU A 244 12.36 -14.63 -1.21
CA GLU A 244 13.29 -13.53 -1.47
C GLU A 244 12.58 -12.39 -2.22
N HIS A 245 11.71 -12.72 -3.17
CA HIS A 245 10.89 -11.73 -3.86
C HIS A 245 9.97 -10.99 -2.87
N ASP A 246 9.40 -11.69 -1.90
CA ASP A 246 8.56 -11.09 -0.85
C ASP A 246 9.34 -10.12 0.04
N VAL A 247 10.57 -10.47 0.44
CA VAL A 247 11.45 -9.55 1.17
C VAL A 247 11.68 -8.27 0.37
N ARG A 248 11.94 -8.37 -0.94
CA ARG A 248 12.14 -7.20 -1.81
C ARG A 248 10.89 -6.31 -1.87
N ARG A 249 9.70 -6.90 -1.96
CA ARG A 249 8.42 -6.15 -1.93
C ARG A 249 8.23 -5.41 -0.62
N LEU A 250 8.50 -6.07 0.51
CA LEU A 250 8.42 -5.45 1.84
C LEU A 250 9.41 -4.29 1.99
N VAL A 251 10.64 -4.43 1.49
CA VAL A 251 11.66 -3.36 1.53
C VAL A 251 11.20 -2.12 0.75
N ASP A 252 10.62 -2.29 -0.44
CA ASP A 252 10.14 -1.17 -1.24
C ASP A 252 8.86 -0.55 -0.66
N CYS A 253 7.93 -1.36 -0.14
CA CYS A 253 6.76 -0.91 0.60
C CYS A 253 7.17 -0.07 1.82
N ARG A 254 8.13 -0.56 2.62
CA ARG A 254 8.70 0.15 3.76
C ARG A 254 9.31 1.50 3.36
N ALA A 255 9.97 1.57 2.20
CA ALA A 255 10.55 2.83 1.73
C ALA A 255 9.48 3.87 1.36
N ARG A 256 8.39 3.45 0.70
CA ARG A 256 7.26 4.32 0.34
C ARG A 256 6.45 4.80 1.54
N LEU A 257 6.22 3.95 2.54
CA LEU A 257 5.41 4.31 3.70
C LEU A 257 6.12 5.27 4.66
N ASN A 258 7.46 5.38 4.59
CA ASN A 258 8.29 6.06 5.60
C ASN A 258 8.35 7.60 5.43
N PHE A 259 7.19 8.25 5.32
CA PHE A 259 7.03 9.71 5.35
C PHE A 259 6.09 10.14 6.48
N CYS A 260 6.46 11.22 7.18
CA CYS A 260 5.80 11.63 8.42
C CYS A 260 4.54 12.49 8.17
N PRO A 261 3.36 12.07 8.66
CA PRO A 261 2.14 12.89 8.62
C PRO A 261 2.12 14.00 9.68
N LEU A 262 2.72 13.76 10.85
CA LEU A 262 2.65 14.62 12.04
C LEU A 262 2.90 16.11 11.73
N GLY A 263 2.04 16.96 12.27
CA GLY A 263 2.03 18.41 12.02
C GLY A 263 1.23 18.85 10.79
N ALA A 264 0.52 17.92 10.13
CA ALA A 264 -0.47 18.24 9.10
C ALA A 264 -1.79 18.79 9.68
N CYS A 265 -1.99 18.63 11.00
CA CYS A 265 -3.21 19.01 11.70
C CYS A 265 -4.45 18.32 11.08
N ALA A 266 -5.61 18.98 11.05
CA ALA A 266 -6.84 18.36 10.56
C ALA A 266 -6.81 18.13 9.04
N LEU A 267 -6.36 19.13 8.27
CA LEU A 267 -6.15 19.06 6.82
C LEU A 267 -5.33 20.23 6.25
N ALA A 268 -5.32 21.41 6.89
CA ALA A 268 -4.74 22.63 6.32
C ALA A 268 -3.31 22.96 6.81
N GLY A 269 -2.81 22.26 7.85
CA GLY A 269 -1.62 22.66 8.62
C GLY A 269 -1.95 23.63 9.77
N THR A 270 -0.96 24.38 10.24
CA THR A 270 -1.06 25.32 11.36
C THR A 270 -0.37 26.66 11.05
N GLY A 271 -0.83 27.74 11.68
CA GLY A 271 -0.18 29.06 11.68
C GLY A 271 0.89 29.24 12.77
N LEU A 272 1.22 28.16 13.47
CA LEU A 272 2.33 28.09 14.43
C LEU A 272 3.62 27.57 13.74
N PRO A 273 4.80 28.10 14.11
CA PRO A 273 6.07 27.77 13.46
C PRO A 273 6.63 26.43 13.91
N ILE A 274 5.94 25.32 13.61
CA ILE A 274 6.41 23.97 13.95
C ILE A 274 7.49 23.46 12.97
N ASP A 275 8.39 22.62 13.46
CA ASP A 275 9.42 21.95 12.65
C ASP A 275 9.07 20.48 12.40
N ARG A 276 8.40 20.24 11.27
CA ARG A 276 8.03 18.88 10.83
C ARG A 276 9.22 18.04 10.36
N PHE A 277 10.36 18.65 10.04
CA PHE A 277 11.57 17.90 9.70
C PHE A 277 12.23 17.33 10.95
N MET A 278 12.25 18.10 12.04
CA MET A 278 12.73 17.61 13.34
C MET A 278 11.92 16.40 13.82
N THR A 279 10.59 16.48 13.81
CA THR A 279 9.76 15.34 14.26
C THR A 279 9.91 14.14 13.34
N ALA A 280 10.02 14.34 12.01
CA ALA A 280 10.28 13.27 11.07
C ALA A 280 11.62 12.58 11.34
N GLU A 281 12.69 13.34 11.57
CA GLU A 281 14.02 12.82 11.88
C GLU A 281 14.02 12.03 13.19
N GLU A 282 13.42 12.58 14.24
CA GLU A 282 13.33 11.93 15.56
C GLU A 282 12.57 10.60 15.53
N LEU A 283 11.52 10.51 14.70
CA LEU A 283 10.72 9.29 14.52
C LEU A 283 11.30 8.33 13.47
N GLY A 284 12.43 8.67 12.82
CA GLY A 284 13.09 7.84 11.80
C GLY A 284 12.38 7.81 10.44
N PHE A 285 11.55 8.80 10.15
CA PHE A 285 10.96 9.00 8.82
C PHE A 285 11.96 9.62 7.85
N SER A 286 11.76 9.40 6.55
CA SER A 286 12.63 9.94 5.50
C SER A 286 12.47 11.46 5.34
N ALA A 287 11.24 11.96 5.49
CA ALA A 287 10.85 13.37 5.42
C ALA A 287 9.38 13.53 5.87
N PRO A 288 8.91 14.75 6.19
CA PRO A 288 7.49 15.04 6.29
C PRO A 288 6.78 14.92 4.94
N MET A 289 5.50 14.53 4.97
CA MET A 289 4.65 14.52 3.78
C MET A 289 4.43 15.94 3.24
N ARG A 290 4.47 16.09 1.91
CA ARG A 290 4.50 17.38 1.20
C ARG A 290 3.18 18.14 1.22
N ASN A 291 2.08 17.42 1.36
CA ASN A 291 0.74 17.97 1.32
C ASN A 291 -0.05 17.51 2.54
N SER A 292 -0.62 18.45 3.31
CA SER A 292 -1.34 18.15 4.55
C SER A 292 -2.67 17.41 4.35
N ILE A 293 -3.37 17.62 3.22
CA ILE A 293 -4.62 16.90 2.91
C ILE A 293 -4.29 15.44 2.58
N ASP A 294 -3.27 15.22 1.76
CA ASP A 294 -2.76 13.88 1.46
C ASP A 294 -2.28 13.16 2.75
N ALA A 295 -1.55 13.87 3.62
CA ALA A 295 -1.02 13.30 4.86
C ALA A 295 -2.08 12.66 5.77
N VAL A 296 -3.23 13.31 5.92
CA VAL A 296 -4.33 12.81 6.78
C VAL A 296 -5.25 11.81 6.08
N SER A 297 -5.27 11.82 4.74
CA SER A 297 -6.21 11.05 3.92
C SER A 297 -5.63 9.76 3.33
N ASP A 298 -4.30 9.64 3.30
CA ASP A 298 -3.62 8.54 2.64
C ASP A 298 -3.88 7.19 3.34
N ARG A 299 -4.19 6.17 2.56
CA ARG A 299 -4.29 4.76 2.96
C ARG A 299 -3.59 3.84 1.96
N ASP A 300 -2.85 4.39 1.01
CA ASP A 300 -2.24 3.58 -0.03
C ASP A 300 -1.12 2.69 0.52
N PHE A 301 -0.43 3.13 1.57
CA PHE A 301 0.62 2.37 2.22
C PHE A 301 0.11 1.07 2.87
N VAL A 302 -1.10 1.08 3.44
CA VAL A 302 -1.71 -0.11 4.05
C VAL A 302 -2.37 -1.01 3.02
N MET A 303 -2.96 -0.45 1.95
CA MET A 303 -3.43 -1.26 0.81
C MET A 303 -2.28 -1.99 0.12
N GLU A 304 -1.14 -1.30 -0.06
CA GLU A 304 0.07 -1.89 -0.60
C GLU A 304 0.63 -2.96 0.33
N PHE A 305 0.72 -2.69 1.63
CA PHE A 305 1.23 -3.66 2.61
C PHE A 305 0.36 -4.94 2.65
N LEU A 306 -0.96 -4.80 2.62
CA LEU A 306 -1.87 -5.95 2.56
C LEU A 306 -1.78 -6.73 1.25
N SER A 307 -1.49 -6.07 0.12
CA SER A 307 -1.20 -6.74 -1.15
C SER A 307 0.08 -7.59 -1.06
N VAL A 308 1.14 -7.05 -0.44
CA VAL A 308 2.37 -7.81 -0.19
C VAL A 308 2.10 -8.99 0.75
N ASN A 309 1.36 -8.80 1.83
CA ASN A 309 0.96 -9.90 2.73
C ASN A 309 0.11 -10.95 2.02
N SER A 310 -0.79 -10.55 1.12
CA SER A 310 -1.60 -11.50 0.33
C SER A 310 -0.74 -12.36 -0.59
N THR A 311 0.32 -11.79 -1.17
CA THR A 311 1.31 -12.52 -1.98
C THR A 311 2.09 -13.53 -1.11
N ILE A 312 2.59 -13.09 0.06
CA ILE A 312 3.25 -13.98 1.03
C ILE A 312 2.31 -15.13 1.45
N ALA A 313 1.05 -14.81 1.76
CA ALA A 313 0.06 -15.80 2.15
C ALA A 313 -0.23 -16.81 1.02
N ALA A 314 -0.23 -16.37 -0.24
CA ALA A 314 -0.37 -17.25 -1.39
C ALA A 314 0.85 -18.18 -1.52
N HIS A 315 2.08 -17.68 -1.39
CA HIS A 315 3.30 -18.52 -1.38
C HIS A 315 3.28 -19.58 -0.27
N LEU A 316 2.98 -19.15 0.96
CA LEU A 316 2.90 -20.06 2.11
C LEU A 316 1.77 -21.08 1.96
N SER A 317 0.64 -20.69 1.35
CA SER A 317 -0.43 -21.64 1.03
C SER A 317 0.03 -22.70 0.03
N ARG A 318 0.82 -22.35 -0.98
CA ARG A 318 1.33 -23.32 -1.96
C ARG A 318 2.31 -24.31 -1.33
N LEU A 319 3.16 -23.84 -0.43
CA LEU A 319 4.02 -24.71 0.38
C LEU A 319 3.18 -25.65 1.25
N GLY A 320 2.12 -25.13 1.88
CA GLY A 320 1.18 -25.90 2.69
C GLY A 320 0.47 -26.99 1.89
N GLU A 321 -0.07 -26.68 0.72
CA GLU A 321 -0.77 -27.64 -0.15
C GLU A 321 0.15 -28.81 -0.51
N GLU A 322 1.37 -28.49 -0.92
CA GLU A 322 2.33 -29.51 -1.32
C GLU A 322 2.72 -30.42 -0.15
N TRP A 323 2.98 -29.85 1.02
CA TRP A 323 3.41 -30.64 2.17
C TRP A 323 2.28 -31.47 2.77
N VAL A 324 1.05 -30.96 2.77
CA VAL A 324 -0.14 -31.74 3.12
C VAL A 324 -0.28 -32.92 2.16
N LEU A 325 -0.18 -32.66 0.84
CA LEU A 325 -0.28 -33.70 -0.17
C LEU A 325 0.84 -34.74 -0.03
N TRP A 326 2.09 -34.33 0.18
CA TRP A 326 3.24 -35.24 0.31
C TRP A 326 3.22 -36.06 1.59
N ALA A 327 2.50 -35.60 2.62
CA ALA A 327 2.29 -36.33 3.87
C ALA A 327 1.14 -37.36 3.79
N SER A 328 0.25 -37.28 2.80
CA SER A 328 -0.83 -38.25 2.59
C SER A 328 -0.31 -39.68 2.43
N GLU A 329 -1.12 -40.70 2.74
CA GLU A 329 -0.73 -42.11 2.59
C GLU A 329 -0.44 -42.49 1.13
N GLU A 330 -1.15 -41.89 0.18
CA GLU A 330 -1.00 -42.14 -1.25
C GLU A 330 0.42 -41.78 -1.72
N TYR A 331 0.92 -40.61 -1.29
CA TYR A 331 2.28 -40.16 -1.59
C TYR A 331 3.29 -40.75 -0.60
N GLY A 332 3.16 -40.41 0.68
CA GLY A 332 4.04 -40.83 1.76
C GLY A 332 5.48 -40.34 1.58
N PHE A 333 5.68 -39.19 0.93
CA PHE A 333 7.00 -38.62 0.64
C PHE A 333 7.57 -37.89 1.85
N ILE A 334 6.72 -37.29 2.67
CA ILE A 334 7.10 -36.63 3.92
C ILE A 334 6.70 -37.52 5.10
N THR A 335 7.59 -37.62 6.08
CA THR A 335 7.27 -38.14 7.42
C THR A 335 7.35 -36.97 8.41
N ILE A 336 6.23 -36.72 9.07
CA ILE A 336 6.04 -35.63 10.03
C ILE A 336 6.37 -36.12 11.44
N SER A 337 7.11 -35.31 12.21
CA SER A 337 7.34 -35.61 13.62
C SER A 337 6.11 -35.32 14.49
N ASP A 338 6.04 -35.97 15.66
CA ASP A 338 4.96 -35.76 16.64
C ASP A 338 4.85 -34.31 17.11
N PHE A 339 5.95 -33.55 17.04
CA PHE A 339 6.02 -32.17 17.50
C PHE A 339 5.18 -31.20 16.64
N VAL A 340 5.00 -31.52 15.36
CA VAL A 340 4.29 -30.67 14.38
C VAL A 340 3.11 -31.39 13.73
N SER A 341 2.63 -32.46 14.35
CA SER A 341 1.44 -33.21 13.94
C SER A 341 0.41 -33.26 15.05
N THR A 342 -0.86 -33.35 14.68
CA THR A 342 -1.94 -33.76 15.59
C THR A 342 -2.25 -35.25 15.40
N GLY A 343 -2.70 -35.90 16.46
CA GLY A 343 -3.11 -37.30 16.43
C GLY A 343 -4.61 -37.46 16.62
N SER A 344 -5.19 -38.51 16.05
CA SER A 344 -6.56 -38.90 16.33
C SER A 344 -6.65 -39.76 17.59
N SER A 345 -7.60 -39.48 18.47
CA SER A 345 -7.83 -40.29 19.68
C SER A 345 -8.35 -41.71 19.37
N ILE A 346 -8.99 -41.91 18.21
CA ILE A 346 -9.52 -43.21 17.78
C ILE A 346 -8.58 -43.94 16.80
N MET A 347 -7.72 -43.20 16.09
CA MET A 347 -6.74 -43.73 15.14
C MET A 347 -5.32 -43.30 15.54
N PRO A 348 -4.70 -43.97 16.53
CA PRO A 348 -3.42 -43.54 17.10
C PRO A 348 -2.24 -43.59 16.12
N GLN A 349 -2.37 -44.30 15.00
CA GLN A 349 -1.40 -44.32 13.91
C GLN A 349 -1.46 -43.09 13.00
N ASN A 350 -2.55 -42.33 13.02
CA ASN A 350 -2.76 -41.24 12.07
C ASN A 350 -2.12 -39.94 12.57
N LYS A 351 -1.14 -39.43 11.83
CA LYS A 351 -0.45 -38.16 12.09
C LYS A 351 -0.80 -37.18 10.99
N ASN A 352 -1.57 -36.15 11.33
CA ASN A 352 -2.08 -35.23 10.33
C ASN A 352 -1.20 -33.97 10.23
N PRO A 353 -1.02 -33.41 9.02
CA PRO A 353 -0.38 -32.12 8.77
C PRO A 353 -1.31 -30.92 9.09
N ASP A 354 -2.22 -31.01 10.06
CA ASP A 354 -3.19 -29.96 10.41
C ASP A 354 -2.59 -28.55 10.49
N PRO A 355 -1.37 -28.32 11.03
CA PRO A 355 -0.80 -26.98 11.04
C PRO A 355 -0.62 -26.38 9.63
N MET A 356 -0.21 -27.18 8.64
CA MET A 356 -0.08 -26.73 7.26
C MET A 356 -1.44 -26.61 6.55
N GLU A 357 -2.44 -27.42 6.93
CA GLU A 357 -3.83 -27.21 6.53
C GLU A 357 -4.39 -25.87 7.02
N LEU A 358 -4.00 -25.45 8.24
CA LEU A 358 -4.36 -24.13 8.75
C LEU A 358 -3.60 -23.01 8.05
N VAL A 359 -2.34 -23.21 7.63
CA VAL A 359 -1.62 -22.24 6.76
C VAL A 359 -2.40 -22.03 5.46
N LEU A 360 -2.90 -23.10 4.84
CA LEU A 360 -3.78 -23.02 3.67
C LEU A 360 -5.07 -22.25 3.92
N GLY A 361 -5.78 -22.56 5.01
CA GLY A 361 -7.04 -21.90 5.35
C GLY A 361 -6.83 -20.40 5.64
N LYS A 362 -5.82 -20.08 6.44
CA LYS A 362 -5.55 -18.71 6.91
C LYS A 362 -5.20 -17.71 5.82
N SER A 363 -4.64 -18.16 4.69
CA SER A 363 -4.37 -17.24 3.57
C SER A 363 -5.65 -16.62 2.97
N ALA A 364 -6.82 -17.28 3.10
CA ALA A 364 -8.08 -16.68 2.66
C ALA A 364 -8.44 -15.43 3.48
N LYS A 365 -8.09 -15.41 4.78
CA LYS A 365 -8.39 -14.29 5.65
C LYS A 365 -7.51 -13.08 5.33
N VAL A 366 -6.21 -13.30 5.06
CA VAL A 366 -5.29 -12.26 4.59
C VAL A 366 -5.75 -11.62 3.27
N ILE A 367 -6.21 -12.43 2.31
CA ILE A 367 -6.79 -11.93 1.05
C ILE A 367 -8.08 -11.15 1.34
N GLY A 368 -8.93 -11.63 2.25
CA GLY A 368 -10.14 -10.95 2.69
C GLY A 368 -9.85 -9.57 3.30
N ASP A 369 -8.80 -9.44 4.10
CA ASP A 369 -8.40 -8.17 4.72
C ASP A 369 -8.03 -7.12 3.66
N LEU A 370 -7.31 -7.53 2.59
CA LEU A 370 -7.02 -6.66 1.45
C LEU A 370 -8.30 -6.18 0.75
N VAL A 371 -9.24 -7.09 0.50
CA VAL A 371 -10.52 -6.75 -0.17
C VAL A 371 -11.34 -5.80 0.67
N THR A 372 -11.41 -6.02 1.98
CA THR A 372 -12.07 -5.12 2.93
C THR A 372 -11.52 -3.72 2.80
N LEU A 373 -10.19 -3.56 2.83
CA LEU A 373 -9.57 -2.23 2.80
C LEU A 373 -9.69 -1.52 1.44
N LEU A 374 -9.54 -2.25 0.32
CA LEU A 374 -9.77 -1.70 -1.02
C LEU A 374 -11.22 -1.22 -1.18
N THR A 375 -12.19 -1.98 -0.65
CA THR A 375 -13.61 -1.65 -0.72
C THR A 375 -13.95 -0.48 0.19
N LEU A 376 -13.39 -0.45 1.41
CA LEU A 376 -13.55 0.64 2.38
C LEU A 376 -13.08 1.97 1.80
N CYS A 377 -11.89 2.00 1.19
CA CYS A 377 -11.30 3.24 0.69
C CYS A 377 -11.91 3.75 -0.61
N LYS A 378 -12.54 2.87 -1.40
CA LYS A 378 -13.11 3.19 -2.71
C LYS A 378 -14.23 4.22 -2.57
N GLY A 379 -14.06 5.38 -3.22
CA GLY A 379 -15.05 6.45 -3.23
C GLY A 379 -15.15 7.24 -1.93
N LEU A 380 -14.22 7.08 -0.97
CA LEU A 380 -14.18 7.97 0.19
C LEU A 380 -13.63 9.34 -0.21
N PRO A 381 -14.31 10.44 0.12
CA PRO A 381 -13.77 11.79 -0.08
C PRO A 381 -12.37 11.96 0.54
N PRO A 382 -11.55 12.89 0.04
CA PRO A 382 -10.24 13.17 0.63
C PRO A 382 -10.38 13.73 2.05
N SER A 383 -9.27 13.85 2.76
CA SER A 383 -9.15 14.09 4.22
C SER A 383 -9.53 12.88 5.12
N TYR A 384 -9.83 13.15 6.39
CA TYR A 384 -10.21 12.15 7.39
C TYR A 384 -11.73 11.90 7.39
N ASN A 385 -12.10 10.62 7.38
CA ASN A 385 -13.45 10.11 7.53
C ASN A 385 -13.48 9.07 8.65
N ARG A 386 -14.60 8.94 9.34
CA ARG A 386 -14.70 8.03 10.49
C ARG A 386 -14.66 6.56 10.07
N ASP A 387 -15.05 6.29 8.83
CA ASP A 387 -14.91 5.01 8.14
C ASP A 387 -13.46 4.48 8.22
N LEU A 388 -12.47 5.37 8.24
CA LEU A 388 -11.04 5.03 8.35
C LEU A 388 -10.61 4.62 9.78
N GLN A 389 -11.56 4.26 10.64
CA GLN A 389 -11.35 3.50 11.87
C GLN A 389 -11.31 1.99 11.56
N GLU A 390 -12.05 1.53 10.54
CA GLU A 390 -12.20 0.13 10.13
C GLU A 390 -11.00 -0.43 9.32
N ASP A 391 -9.97 0.39 9.11
CA ASP A 391 -8.72 -0.02 8.45
C ASP A 391 -7.73 -0.72 9.41
N LYS A 392 -7.86 -0.55 10.73
CA LYS A 392 -6.90 -1.09 11.73
C LYS A 392 -7.07 -2.60 11.89
N GLU A 393 -8.28 -3.08 12.13
CA GLU A 393 -8.53 -4.49 12.41
C GLU A 393 -8.06 -5.42 11.26
N PRO A 394 -8.39 -5.16 9.98
CA PRO A 394 -7.89 -5.99 8.88
C PRO A 394 -6.36 -6.02 8.80
N VAL A 395 -5.70 -4.88 9.05
CA VAL A 395 -4.24 -4.79 9.03
C VAL A 395 -3.62 -5.54 10.21
N PHE A 396 -4.13 -5.33 11.42
CA PHE A 396 -3.64 -6.02 12.63
C PHE A 396 -3.83 -7.54 12.52
N ASP A 397 -4.97 -7.97 12.02
CA ASP A 397 -5.27 -9.39 11.85
C ASP A 397 -4.38 -10.04 10.78
N SER A 398 -4.23 -9.42 9.60
CA SER A 398 -3.36 -9.88 8.52
C SER A 398 -1.93 -10.16 9.02
N ILE A 399 -1.37 -9.26 9.81
CA ILE A 399 0.00 -9.40 10.33
C ILE A 399 0.09 -10.48 11.39
N LYS A 400 -0.89 -10.55 12.31
CA LYS A 400 -1.00 -11.64 13.28
C LYS A 400 -1.04 -13.00 12.56
N ILE A 401 -1.75 -13.10 11.44
CA ILE A 401 -1.83 -14.32 10.64
C ILE A 401 -0.50 -14.63 9.94
N ILE A 402 0.09 -13.67 9.23
CA ILE A 402 1.35 -13.87 8.49
C ILE A 402 2.47 -14.34 9.41
N MET A 403 2.63 -13.70 10.57
CA MET A 403 3.64 -14.10 11.55
C MET A 403 3.45 -15.56 12.00
N ARG A 404 2.20 -15.98 12.25
CA ARG A 404 1.88 -17.36 12.62
C ARG A 404 2.11 -18.35 11.48
N MET A 405 1.77 -17.98 10.25
CA MET A 405 2.00 -18.84 9.08
C MET A 405 3.50 -19.07 8.86
N LEU A 406 4.32 -18.03 9.03
CA LEU A 406 5.78 -18.12 8.94
C LEU A 406 6.35 -18.99 10.09
N GLU A 407 5.95 -18.74 11.33
CA GLU A 407 6.35 -19.54 12.49
C GLU A 407 6.06 -21.03 12.30
N VAL A 408 4.83 -21.37 11.92
CA VAL A 408 4.41 -22.76 11.70
C VAL A 408 5.20 -23.40 10.55
N SER A 409 5.38 -22.68 9.45
CA SER A 409 6.14 -23.19 8.30
C SER A 409 7.61 -23.44 8.64
N ILE A 410 8.24 -22.59 9.48
CA ILE A 410 9.61 -22.77 9.97
C ILE A 410 9.69 -24.03 10.83
N GLU A 411 8.80 -24.19 11.80
CA GLU A 411 8.78 -25.37 12.68
C GLU A 411 8.57 -26.65 11.87
N PHE A 412 7.67 -26.63 10.90
CA PHE A 412 7.42 -27.77 10.03
C PHE A 412 8.67 -28.10 9.19
N ALA A 413 9.31 -27.11 8.57
CA ALA A 413 10.55 -27.29 7.80
C ALA A 413 11.68 -27.94 8.62
N HIS A 414 11.79 -27.64 9.91
CA HIS A 414 12.79 -28.23 10.79
C HIS A 414 12.48 -29.67 11.21
N ASN A 415 11.20 -30.03 11.24
CA ASN A 415 10.69 -31.22 11.91
C ASN A 415 10.06 -32.25 10.95
N ILE A 416 10.31 -32.11 9.65
CA ILE A 416 9.99 -33.12 8.64
C ILE A 416 11.23 -33.88 8.17
N SER A 417 10.98 -35.10 7.68
CA SER A 417 11.97 -35.91 6.97
C SER A 417 11.36 -36.48 5.69
N PHE A 418 12.22 -36.78 4.71
CA PHE A 418 11.77 -37.34 3.43
C PHE A 418 11.97 -38.85 3.39
N ASN A 419 10.91 -39.58 3.04
CA ASN A 419 10.96 -41.03 2.87
C ASN A 419 11.61 -41.38 1.52
N LYS A 420 12.94 -41.50 1.53
CA LYS A 420 13.74 -41.77 0.32
C LYS A 420 13.33 -43.07 -0.37
N GLU A 421 13.01 -44.11 0.39
CA GLU A 421 12.57 -45.38 -0.20
C GLU A 421 11.25 -45.23 -0.96
N ARG A 422 10.27 -44.54 -0.38
CA ARG A 422 8.96 -44.30 -1.02
C ARG A 422 9.10 -43.44 -2.27
N ILE A 423 9.88 -42.36 -2.19
CA ILE A 423 10.18 -41.47 -3.32
C ILE A 423 10.84 -42.27 -4.46
N TYR A 424 11.89 -43.04 -4.17
CA TYR A 424 12.61 -43.80 -5.19
C TYR A 424 11.78 -44.93 -5.79
N LYS A 425 10.87 -45.55 -5.04
CA LYS A 425 9.90 -46.50 -5.59
C LYS A 425 8.91 -45.85 -6.57
N ALA A 426 8.65 -44.55 -6.45
CA ALA A 426 7.74 -43.82 -7.32
C ALA A 426 8.40 -43.31 -8.62
N LEU A 427 9.73 -43.19 -8.68
CA LEU A 427 10.48 -42.67 -9.83
C LEU A 427 10.34 -43.48 -11.14
N PRO A 428 10.44 -44.82 -11.17
CA PRO A 428 10.48 -45.57 -12.44
C PRO A 428 9.21 -45.47 -13.29
N ALA A 429 8.08 -45.13 -12.69
CA ALA A 429 6.76 -45.26 -13.31
C ALA A 429 6.35 -44.05 -14.18
N GLY A 430 7.24 -43.54 -15.04
CA GLY A 430 6.95 -42.36 -15.86
C GLY A 430 7.80 -42.13 -17.12
N HIS A 431 8.65 -43.08 -17.56
CA HIS A 431 9.54 -42.90 -18.72
C HIS A 431 10.33 -41.57 -18.66
N LEU A 432 10.89 -41.28 -17.49
CA LEU A 432 11.50 -39.98 -17.14
C LEU A 432 12.77 -39.62 -17.95
N ASP A 433 13.28 -40.55 -18.76
CA ASP A 433 14.43 -40.41 -19.65
C ASP A 433 14.05 -39.97 -21.08
N ALA A 434 12.75 -39.95 -21.43
CA ALA A 434 12.29 -39.59 -22.77
C ALA A 434 12.76 -38.19 -23.22
N THR A 435 12.79 -37.21 -22.32
CA THR A 435 13.29 -35.86 -22.64
C THR A 435 14.81 -35.86 -22.89
N THR A 436 15.56 -36.73 -22.21
CA THR A 436 17.01 -36.88 -22.42
C THR A 436 17.29 -37.48 -23.80
N LEU A 437 16.48 -38.45 -24.23
CA LEU A 437 16.56 -39.02 -25.57
C LEU A 437 16.23 -37.95 -26.64
N ALA A 438 15.20 -37.14 -26.42
CA ALA A 438 14.85 -36.04 -27.31
C ALA A 438 16.02 -35.03 -27.45
N ASP A 439 16.59 -34.57 -26.33
CA ASP A 439 17.76 -33.68 -26.35
C ASP A 439 18.96 -34.30 -27.08
N TYR A 440 19.19 -35.61 -26.92
CA TYR A 440 20.25 -36.33 -27.64
C TYR A 440 20.03 -36.37 -29.15
N LEU A 441 18.79 -36.57 -29.61
CA LEU A 441 18.45 -36.55 -31.04
C LEU A 441 18.63 -35.15 -31.62
N VAL A 442 18.16 -34.12 -30.92
CA VAL A 442 18.26 -32.73 -31.36
C VAL A 442 19.72 -32.25 -31.48
N LYS A 443 20.63 -32.75 -30.62
CA LYS A 443 22.07 -32.47 -30.74
C LYS A 443 22.68 -32.88 -32.08
N LYS A 444 22.03 -33.77 -32.84
CA LYS A 444 22.51 -34.22 -34.16
C LYS A 444 22.05 -33.33 -35.32
N GLU A 445 21.04 -32.49 -35.10
CA GLU A 445 20.43 -31.63 -36.13
C GLU A 445 20.20 -30.22 -35.56
N LEU A 446 21.27 -29.61 -35.04
CA LEU A 446 21.21 -28.24 -34.54
C LEU A 446 21.02 -27.24 -35.69
N MET A 447 20.36 -26.14 -35.36
CA MET A 447 20.15 -24.99 -36.25
C MET A 447 21.51 -24.40 -36.69
N ASP A 448 21.69 -24.23 -38.00
CA ASP A 448 22.84 -23.50 -38.55
C ASP A 448 22.53 -22.01 -38.79
N ASN A 449 23.51 -21.23 -39.24
CA ASN A 449 23.31 -19.80 -39.50
C ASN A 449 22.29 -19.54 -40.62
N THR A 450 22.18 -20.43 -41.61
CA THR A 450 21.20 -20.29 -42.70
C THR A 450 19.78 -20.57 -42.21
N ASP A 451 19.59 -21.58 -41.36
CA ASP A 451 18.33 -21.84 -40.69
C ASP A 451 17.92 -20.63 -39.83
N ARG A 452 18.87 -20.09 -39.04
CA ARG A 452 18.65 -18.90 -38.20
C ARG A 452 18.18 -17.71 -39.02
N ASP A 453 18.92 -17.37 -40.08
CA ASP A 453 18.62 -16.19 -40.90
C ASP A 453 17.24 -16.30 -41.56
N LYS A 454 16.89 -17.49 -42.06
CA LYS A 454 15.54 -17.77 -42.59
C LYS A 454 14.46 -17.63 -41.53
N ILE A 455 14.71 -18.11 -40.31
CA ILE A 455 13.75 -17.98 -39.20
C ILE A 455 13.53 -16.50 -38.85
N LEU A 456 14.60 -15.71 -38.77
CA LEU A 456 14.49 -14.28 -38.49
C LEU A 456 13.74 -13.54 -39.60
N GLU A 457 14.04 -13.81 -40.87
CA GLU A 457 13.31 -13.24 -42.00
C GLU A 457 11.82 -13.62 -41.99
N GLY A 458 11.52 -14.90 -41.72
CA GLY A 458 10.15 -15.39 -41.63
C GLY A 458 9.37 -14.79 -40.46
N LEU A 459 10.00 -14.61 -39.30
CA LEU A 459 9.39 -13.95 -38.14
C LEU A 459 9.10 -12.47 -38.44
N SER A 460 10.03 -11.75 -39.07
CA SER A 460 9.83 -10.35 -39.48
C SER A 460 8.68 -10.20 -40.48
N GLU A 461 8.53 -11.15 -41.42
CA GLU A 461 7.39 -11.13 -42.35
C GLU A 461 6.07 -11.40 -41.64
N ILE A 462 6.03 -12.32 -40.68
CA ILE A 462 4.82 -12.57 -39.86
C ILE A 462 4.46 -11.33 -39.03
N GLU A 463 5.46 -10.70 -38.41
CA GLU A 463 5.27 -9.45 -37.66
C GLU A 463 4.67 -8.37 -38.58
N ARG A 464 5.22 -8.17 -39.77
CA ARG A 464 4.67 -7.25 -40.79
C ARG A 464 3.21 -7.57 -41.14
N LEU A 465 2.87 -8.83 -41.34
CA LEU A 465 1.51 -9.27 -41.65
C LEU A 465 0.54 -9.01 -40.48
N ILE A 466 0.99 -9.22 -39.24
CA ILE A 466 0.18 -8.96 -38.04
C ILE A 466 -0.07 -7.46 -37.92
N GLU A 467 0.97 -6.63 -38.07
CA GLU A 467 0.88 -5.18 -37.98
C GLU A 467 0.03 -4.55 -39.09
N SER A 468 0.07 -5.10 -40.30
CA SER A 468 -0.77 -4.62 -41.40
C SER A 468 -2.22 -5.12 -41.34
N GLY A 469 -2.53 -6.06 -40.44
CA GLY A 469 -3.85 -6.70 -40.32
C GLY A 469 -4.13 -7.74 -41.42
N GLU A 470 -3.12 -8.13 -42.20
CA GLU A 470 -3.21 -9.18 -43.22
C GLU A 470 -3.06 -10.59 -42.62
N PHE A 471 -2.57 -10.72 -41.39
CA PHE A 471 -2.43 -12.01 -40.72
C PHE A 471 -3.78 -12.60 -40.32
N GLU A 472 -4.07 -13.80 -40.83
CA GLU A 472 -5.29 -14.54 -40.50
C GLU A 472 -5.11 -15.34 -39.20
N TRP A 473 -5.81 -14.92 -38.14
CA TRP A 473 -5.89 -15.67 -36.89
C TRP A 473 -6.88 -16.82 -37.01
N MET A 474 -6.37 -18.03 -37.08
CA MET A 474 -7.17 -19.25 -37.17
C MET A 474 -7.69 -19.63 -35.79
N VAL A 475 -9.01 -19.51 -35.58
CA VAL A 475 -9.69 -19.71 -34.28
C VAL A 475 -9.69 -21.17 -33.85
N ASP A 476 -9.53 -22.11 -34.78
CA ASP A 476 -9.39 -23.54 -34.49
C ASP A 476 -7.99 -23.91 -33.96
N ARG A 477 -7.02 -23.00 -34.06
CA ARG A 477 -5.71 -23.15 -33.42
C ARG A 477 -5.78 -22.67 -31.97
N GLU A 478 -5.20 -23.47 -31.07
CA GLU A 478 -5.37 -23.35 -29.61
C GLU A 478 -4.97 -21.98 -29.03
N ASP A 479 -3.89 -21.38 -29.54
CA ASP A 479 -3.36 -20.11 -29.04
C ASP A 479 -2.56 -19.34 -30.12
N ALA A 480 -2.05 -18.16 -29.73
CA ALA A 480 -1.25 -17.31 -30.59
C ALA A 480 0.08 -17.98 -31.01
N HIS A 481 0.68 -18.77 -30.12
CA HIS A 481 1.95 -19.47 -30.37
C HIS A 481 1.80 -20.53 -31.46
N VAL A 482 0.71 -21.29 -31.45
CA VAL A 482 0.37 -22.28 -32.48
C VAL A 482 0.07 -21.59 -33.81
N ASN A 483 -0.64 -20.46 -33.77
CA ASN A 483 -0.89 -19.63 -34.97
C ASN A 483 0.41 -19.16 -35.63
N ILE A 484 1.30 -18.52 -34.86
CA ILE A 484 2.58 -18.00 -35.34
C ILE A 484 3.47 -19.14 -35.85
N LYS A 485 3.51 -20.27 -35.15
CA LYS A 485 4.30 -21.44 -35.56
C LYS A 485 3.85 -22.00 -36.91
N ALA A 486 2.55 -22.15 -37.09
CA ALA A 486 2.01 -22.67 -38.33
C ALA A 486 2.28 -21.70 -39.49
N ALA A 487 2.06 -20.39 -39.28
CA ALA A 487 2.41 -19.38 -40.26
C ALA A 487 3.91 -19.38 -40.60
N LEU A 488 4.80 -19.55 -39.62
CA LEU A 488 6.24 -19.65 -39.88
C LEU A 488 6.57 -20.88 -40.71
N THR A 489 5.90 -22.01 -40.45
CA THR A 489 6.06 -23.22 -41.26
C THR A 489 5.58 -22.99 -42.70
N ASP A 490 4.51 -22.23 -42.89
CA ASP A 490 3.98 -21.90 -44.22
C ASP A 490 4.92 -20.95 -44.98
N VAL A 491 5.60 -20.01 -44.29
CA VAL A 491 6.51 -19.03 -44.91
C VAL A 491 7.88 -19.63 -45.26
N ILE A 492 8.50 -20.41 -44.36
CA ILE A 492 9.89 -20.87 -44.53
C ILE A 492 10.08 -22.39 -44.58
N GLY A 493 9.02 -23.18 -44.35
CA GLY A 493 9.06 -24.65 -44.41
C GLY A 493 9.75 -25.31 -43.20
N GLU A 494 10.46 -26.41 -43.45
CA GLU A 494 11.09 -27.25 -42.42
C GLU A 494 12.00 -26.52 -41.40
N PRO A 495 12.81 -25.50 -41.75
CA PRO A 495 13.59 -24.73 -40.79
C PRO A 495 12.77 -24.17 -39.61
N ALA A 496 11.49 -23.82 -39.83
CA ALA A 496 10.60 -23.32 -38.77
C ALA A 496 10.48 -24.29 -37.58
N LYS A 497 10.57 -25.60 -37.82
CA LYS A 497 10.44 -26.62 -36.76
C LYS A 497 11.62 -26.59 -35.79
N LYS A 498 12.79 -26.11 -36.21
CA LYS A 498 14.00 -26.03 -35.39
C LYS A 498 13.91 -24.93 -34.31
N LEU A 499 13.02 -23.95 -34.46
CA LEU A 499 12.84 -22.82 -33.52
C LEU A 499 12.41 -23.25 -32.10
N HIS A 500 11.77 -24.42 -31.97
CA HIS A 500 11.36 -24.95 -30.66
C HIS A 500 12.46 -25.74 -29.95
N THR A 501 13.63 -25.87 -30.57
CA THR A 501 14.79 -26.49 -29.93
C THR A 501 15.10 -25.77 -28.61
N ALA A 502 15.19 -26.52 -27.52
CA ALA A 502 15.52 -26.01 -26.19
C ALA A 502 14.45 -25.07 -25.54
N ARG A 503 13.23 -25.01 -26.10
CA ARG A 503 12.14 -24.15 -25.64
C ARG A 503 10.81 -24.91 -25.58
N ILE A 504 9.92 -24.54 -24.66
CA ILE A 504 8.54 -25.03 -24.64
C ILE A 504 7.55 -23.87 -24.52
N GLN A 505 6.25 -24.16 -24.56
CA GLN A 505 5.23 -23.12 -24.40
C GLN A 505 5.24 -22.50 -22.99
N ASN A 506 5.52 -23.26 -21.92
CA ASN A 506 5.42 -22.71 -20.55
C ASN A 506 6.39 -21.54 -20.30
N ASP A 507 7.67 -21.69 -20.64
CA ASP A 507 8.66 -20.62 -20.43
C ASP A 507 8.56 -19.52 -21.50
N GLN A 508 8.08 -19.86 -22.70
CA GLN A 508 7.74 -18.88 -23.73
C GLN A 508 6.59 -17.97 -23.28
N VAL A 509 5.43 -18.53 -22.92
CA VAL A 509 4.26 -17.78 -22.44
C VAL A 509 4.62 -16.90 -21.24
N GLN A 510 5.45 -17.41 -20.32
CA GLN A 510 5.93 -16.63 -19.18
C GLN A 510 6.79 -15.44 -19.58
N THR A 511 7.61 -15.61 -20.61
CA THR A 511 8.47 -14.53 -21.12
C THR A 511 7.62 -13.50 -21.86
N ASP A 512 6.74 -13.95 -22.75
CA ASP A 512 5.84 -13.09 -23.51
C ASP A 512 4.94 -12.28 -22.59
N PHE A 513 4.42 -12.89 -21.52
CA PHE A 513 3.54 -12.20 -20.58
C PHE A 513 4.27 -11.16 -19.74
N ARG A 514 5.54 -11.39 -19.39
CA ARG A 514 6.39 -10.37 -18.75
C ARG A 514 6.69 -9.20 -19.67
N LEU A 515 6.99 -9.47 -20.94
CA LEU A 515 7.18 -8.42 -21.95
C LEU A 515 5.90 -7.60 -22.13
N TRP A 516 4.75 -8.27 -22.26
CA TRP A 516 3.46 -7.60 -22.33
C TRP A 516 3.18 -6.74 -21.08
N CYS A 517 3.47 -7.24 -19.88
CA CYS A 517 3.32 -6.44 -18.65
C CYS A 517 4.29 -5.26 -18.59
N HIS A 518 5.51 -5.41 -19.11
CA HIS A 518 6.48 -4.31 -19.23
C HIS A 518 5.89 -3.17 -20.08
N ASP A 519 5.34 -3.53 -21.25
CA ASP A 519 4.72 -2.57 -22.18
C ASP A 519 3.42 -1.99 -21.62
N ALA A 520 2.63 -2.79 -20.90
CA ALA A 520 1.42 -2.34 -20.21
C ALA A 520 1.73 -1.26 -19.17
N ILE A 521 2.81 -1.43 -18.39
CA ILE A 521 3.27 -0.41 -17.44
C ILE A 521 3.73 0.85 -18.19
N ASP A 522 4.54 0.70 -19.25
CA ASP A 522 4.99 1.82 -20.07
C ASP A 522 3.86 2.57 -20.76
N ARG A 523 2.75 1.88 -21.04
CA ARG A 523 1.52 2.48 -21.54
C ARG A 523 0.75 3.23 -20.47
N ILE A 524 0.64 2.72 -19.25
CA ILE A 524 -0.15 3.36 -18.16
C ILE A 524 0.52 4.64 -17.65
N VAL A 525 1.84 4.64 -17.47
CA VAL A 525 2.57 5.76 -16.83
C VAL A 525 2.32 7.12 -17.51
N PRO A 526 2.38 7.24 -18.85
CA PRO A 526 2.02 8.48 -19.55
C PRO A 526 0.60 8.98 -19.22
N PHE A 527 -0.41 8.10 -19.17
CA PHE A 527 -1.77 8.50 -18.82
C PHE A 527 -1.88 9.00 -17.38
N ILE A 528 -1.11 8.44 -16.44
CA ILE A 528 -1.04 8.99 -15.07
C ILE A 528 -0.44 10.40 -15.10
N ILE A 529 0.64 10.59 -15.86
CA ILE A 529 1.29 11.90 -16.03
C ILE A 529 0.31 12.90 -16.66
N ASP A 530 -0.51 12.49 -17.63
CA ASP A 530 -1.52 13.35 -18.26
C ASP A 530 -2.56 13.84 -17.25
N VAL A 531 -3.05 12.96 -16.36
CA VAL A 531 -3.93 13.38 -15.25
C VAL A 531 -3.21 14.34 -14.31
N GLN A 532 -1.96 14.07 -13.93
CA GLN A 532 -1.17 14.98 -13.10
C GLN A 532 -1.00 16.36 -13.76
N VAL A 533 -0.69 16.39 -15.07
CA VAL A 533 -0.57 17.62 -15.87
C VAL A 533 -1.90 18.36 -15.92
N ALA A 534 -3.01 17.66 -16.12
CA ALA A 534 -4.34 18.24 -16.19
C ALA A 534 -4.74 18.89 -14.85
N LEU A 535 -4.51 18.20 -13.73
CA LEU A 535 -4.79 18.70 -12.38
C LEU A 535 -3.90 19.91 -12.02
N VAL A 536 -2.60 19.87 -12.34
CA VAL A 536 -1.69 21.00 -12.09
C VAL A 536 -2.04 22.20 -12.98
N THR A 537 -2.43 21.97 -14.23
CA THR A 537 -2.89 23.03 -15.13
C THR A 537 -4.20 23.66 -14.62
N LEU A 538 -5.13 22.84 -14.16
CA LEU A 538 -6.38 23.29 -13.54
C LEU A 538 -6.11 24.11 -12.26
N ALA A 539 -5.14 23.69 -11.44
CA ALA A 539 -4.69 24.44 -10.28
C ALA A 539 -4.07 25.80 -10.65
N LEU A 540 -3.25 25.87 -11.71
CA LEU A 540 -2.69 27.12 -12.23
C LEU A 540 -3.78 28.09 -12.70
N LYS A 541 -4.79 27.60 -13.43
CA LYS A 541 -5.93 28.39 -13.91
C LYS A 541 -6.78 28.99 -12.79
N ASN A 542 -6.79 28.34 -11.62
CA ASN A 542 -7.58 28.73 -10.46
C ASN A 542 -6.71 29.22 -9.29
N LYS A 543 -5.58 29.86 -9.60
CA LYS A 543 -4.66 30.40 -8.60
C LYS A 543 -5.38 31.33 -7.61
N GLY A 544 -5.23 31.05 -6.32
CA GLY A 544 -5.72 31.90 -5.24
C GLY A 544 -7.19 31.69 -4.89
N VAL A 545 -7.88 30.75 -5.53
CA VAL A 545 -9.24 30.37 -5.13
C VAL A 545 -9.16 29.62 -3.80
N ILE A 546 -9.89 30.12 -2.80
CA ILE A 546 -10.05 29.47 -1.49
C ILE A 546 -11.35 28.65 -1.53
N ILE A 547 -11.28 27.41 -1.07
CA ILE A 547 -12.41 26.51 -0.91
C ILE A 547 -12.53 26.09 0.56
N PRO A 548 -13.74 25.70 1.03
CA PRO A 548 -13.84 25.00 2.30
C PRO A 548 -13.19 23.61 2.18
N GLY A 549 -12.25 23.31 3.06
CA GLY A 549 -11.75 21.96 3.28
C GLY A 549 -12.75 21.18 4.13
N TYR A 550 -12.91 19.90 3.82
CA TYR A 550 -13.88 19.02 4.49
C TYR A 550 -13.15 17.98 5.34
N THR A 551 -13.76 17.56 6.45
CA THR A 551 -13.48 16.32 7.21
C THR A 551 -14.82 15.74 7.63
N HIS A 552 -15.05 14.44 7.47
CA HIS A 552 -16.37 13.82 7.68
C HIS A 552 -17.48 14.50 6.85
N MET A 553 -17.14 15.03 5.67
CA MET A 553 -18.02 15.87 4.85
C MET A 553 -18.58 17.12 5.55
N GLN A 554 -17.96 17.55 6.65
CA GLN A 554 -18.22 18.80 7.34
C GLN A 554 -17.12 19.81 7.03
N ARG A 555 -17.47 21.08 6.91
CA ARG A 555 -16.50 22.16 6.67
C ARG A 555 -15.61 22.32 7.90
N ALA A 556 -14.29 22.28 7.69
CA ALA A 556 -13.32 22.28 8.77
C ALA A 556 -12.38 23.51 8.73
N GLN A 557 -11.64 23.70 7.64
CA GLN A 557 -10.64 24.78 7.51
C GLN A 557 -10.64 25.33 6.07
N PRO A 558 -10.27 26.61 5.85
CA PRO A 558 -10.14 27.14 4.50
C PRO A 558 -8.84 26.63 3.87
N VAL A 559 -8.91 26.19 2.62
CA VAL A 559 -7.73 25.73 1.85
C VAL A 559 -7.70 26.36 0.48
N LEU A 560 -6.50 26.46 -0.09
CA LEU A 560 -6.34 26.81 -1.49
C LEU A 560 -6.76 25.62 -2.36
N LEU A 561 -7.56 25.89 -3.38
CA LEU A 561 -7.97 24.88 -4.37
C LEU A 561 -6.76 24.17 -4.99
N GLN A 562 -5.67 24.91 -5.22
CA GLN A 562 -4.42 24.30 -5.71
C GLN A 562 -3.87 23.24 -4.75
N HIS A 563 -3.92 23.50 -3.44
CA HIS A 563 -3.46 22.55 -2.42
C HIS A 563 -4.29 21.26 -2.44
N HIS A 564 -5.60 21.39 -2.64
CA HIS A 564 -6.52 20.28 -2.75
C HIS A 564 -6.25 19.41 -3.98
N LEU A 565 -6.13 20.05 -5.16
CA LEU A 565 -5.83 19.33 -6.41
C LEU A 565 -4.46 18.62 -6.36
N LEU A 566 -3.46 19.26 -5.74
CA LEU A 566 -2.14 18.65 -5.56
C LEU A 566 -2.15 17.42 -4.65
N ALA A 567 -3.13 17.25 -3.76
CA ALA A 567 -3.22 16.04 -2.94
C ALA A 567 -3.41 14.78 -3.80
N TYR A 568 -4.22 14.85 -4.86
CA TYR A 568 -4.37 13.76 -5.82
C TYR A 568 -3.11 13.57 -6.69
N VAL A 569 -2.39 14.65 -7.01
CA VAL A 569 -1.11 14.56 -7.76
C VAL A 569 -0.07 13.77 -6.97
N GLU A 570 0.01 13.98 -5.65
CA GLU A 570 0.91 13.24 -4.75
C GLU A 570 0.51 11.74 -4.64
N GLN A 571 -0.78 11.41 -4.66
CA GLN A 571 -1.27 10.02 -4.70
C GLN A 571 -0.84 9.31 -6.00
N LEU A 572 -1.13 9.95 -7.15
CA LEU A 572 -0.78 9.43 -8.47
C LEU A 572 0.73 9.28 -8.68
N GLU A 573 1.53 10.13 -8.04
CA GLU A 573 2.98 9.98 -8.05
C GLU A 573 3.45 8.71 -7.35
N ARG A 574 2.84 8.39 -6.20
CA ARG A 574 3.16 7.15 -5.49
C ARG A 574 2.76 5.93 -6.32
N ASP A 575 1.69 6.04 -7.10
CA ASP A 575 1.28 4.99 -8.04
C ASP A 575 2.29 4.76 -9.16
N ILE A 576 2.87 5.82 -9.74
CA ILE A 576 4.00 5.68 -10.67
C ILE A 576 5.16 4.94 -9.99
N GLY A 577 5.48 5.30 -8.74
CA GLY A 577 6.52 4.62 -7.96
C GLY A 577 6.26 3.11 -7.79
N ARG A 578 5.00 2.71 -7.55
CA ARG A 578 4.58 1.29 -7.45
C ARG A 578 4.77 0.55 -8.78
N LEU A 579 4.34 1.16 -9.88
CA LEU A 579 4.49 0.58 -11.22
C LEU A 579 5.96 0.44 -11.62
N VAL A 580 6.80 1.43 -11.30
CA VAL A 580 8.25 1.37 -11.57
C VAL A 580 8.92 0.23 -10.81
N ASP A 581 8.58 0.05 -9.53
CA ASP A 581 9.15 -1.05 -8.73
C ASP A 581 8.63 -2.42 -9.19
N CYS A 582 7.35 -2.52 -9.57
CA CYS A 582 6.78 -3.71 -10.21
C CYS A 582 7.53 -4.06 -11.50
N LYS A 583 7.79 -3.05 -12.35
CA LYS A 583 8.57 -3.20 -13.57
C LYS A 583 10.00 -3.69 -13.31
N ALA A 584 10.63 -3.21 -12.25
CA ALA A 584 11.97 -3.67 -11.86
C ALA A 584 11.97 -5.14 -11.42
N ARG A 585 10.93 -5.59 -10.69
CA ARG A 585 10.79 -6.99 -10.24
C ARG A 585 10.41 -7.95 -11.37
N LEU A 586 9.63 -7.51 -12.35
CA LEU A 586 9.25 -8.37 -13.48
C LEU A 586 10.38 -8.53 -14.53
N SER A 587 11.44 -7.71 -14.46
CA SER A 587 12.57 -7.65 -15.40
C SER A 587 13.55 -8.86 -15.31
N PHE A 588 13.01 -10.08 -15.20
CA PHE A 588 13.78 -11.31 -15.26
C PHE A 588 13.23 -12.28 -16.30
N CYS A 589 14.11 -12.80 -17.16
CA CYS A 589 13.73 -13.65 -18.29
C CYS A 589 13.45 -15.10 -17.85
N ALA A 590 12.24 -15.58 -18.12
CA ALA A 590 11.86 -16.98 -17.86
C ALA A 590 12.37 -17.93 -18.96
N LEU A 591 12.68 -17.42 -20.16
CA LEU A 591 13.04 -18.23 -21.31
C LEU A 591 14.25 -19.13 -21.05
N GLY A 592 14.18 -20.39 -21.51
CA GLY A 592 15.18 -21.41 -21.26
C GLY A 592 15.07 -22.10 -19.90
N ALA A 593 14.01 -21.82 -19.13
CA ALA A 593 13.65 -22.57 -17.92
C ALA A 593 12.96 -23.90 -18.24
N CYS A 594 12.32 -24.00 -19.41
CA CYS A 594 11.43 -25.09 -19.79
C CYS A 594 10.35 -25.35 -18.72
N SER A 595 9.89 -26.60 -18.52
CA SER A 595 8.76 -26.89 -17.61
C SER A 595 9.15 -26.93 -16.14
N LEU A 596 10.38 -27.37 -15.85
CA LEU A 596 10.84 -27.71 -14.50
C LEU A 596 12.36 -27.88 -14.40
N ALA A 597 12.98 -28.77 -15.19
CA ALA A 597 14.41 -29.12 -15.04
C ALA A 597 15.36 -28.47 -16.06
N ARG A 598 14.86 -27.52 -16.88
CA ARG A 598 15.54 -26.96 -18.06
C ARG A 598 15.80 -28.01 -19.16
N THR A 599 16.40 -27.54 -20.25
CA THR A 599 16.96 -28.35 -21.34
C THR A 599 18.39 -28.79 -21.04
N GLY A 600 18.78 -29.97 -21.51
CA GLY A 600 20.17 -30.47 -21.50
C GLY A 600 21.05 -29.91 -22.63
N LEU A 601 20.53 -28.92 -23.37
CA LEU A 601 21.24 -28.19 -24.41
C LEU A 601 21.97 -26.96 -23.82
N PRO A 602 23.18 -26.61 -24.32
CA PRO A 602 24.00 -25.54 -23.77
C PRO A 602 23.53 -24.15 -24.26
N ILE A 603 22.34 -23.73 -23.83
CA ILE A 603 21.81 -22.39 -24.14
C ILE A 603 22.40 -21.31 -23.24
N ASP A 604 22.66 -20.12 -23.80
CA ASP A 604 23.04 -18.94 -23.04
C ASP A 604 21.81 -18.10 -22.70
N ARG A 605 21.30 -18.25 -21.47
CA ARG A 605 20.14 -17.49 -21.00
C ARG A 605 20.46 -16.02 -20.74
N PHE A 606 21.71 -15.70 -20.41
CA PHE A 606 22.09 -14.30 -20.16
C PHE A 606 22.07 -13.51 -21.47
N MET A 607 22.58 -14.10 -22.55
CA MET A 607 22.45 -13.54 -23.90
C MET A 607 20.98 -13.32 -24.28
N ILE A 608 20.12 -14.33 -24.09
CA ILE A 608 18.68 -14.22 -24.39
C ILE A 608 18.02 -13.12 -23.55
N ALA A 609 18.34 -13.04 -22.26
CA ALA A 609 17.80 -12.00 -21.38
C ALA A 609 18.22 -10.61 -21.84
N GLU A 610 19.49 -10.43 -22.22
CA GLU A 610 20.02 -9.16 -22.75
C GLU A 610 19.35 -8.76 -24.07
N GLU A 611 19.20 -9.70 -25.02
CA GLU A 611 18.53 -9.47 -26.31
C GLU A 611 17.08 -9.02 -26.14
N LEU A 612 16.35 -9.62 -25.18
CA LEU A 612 14.97 -9.27 -24.86
C LEU A 612 14.83 -8.07 -23.92
N GLY A 613 15.94 -7.44 -23.50
CA GLY A 613 15.93 -6.26 -22.63
C GLY A 613 15.65 -6.55 -21.14
N PHE A 614 15.70 -7.82 -20.71
CA PHE A 614 15.63 -8.20 -19.31
C PHE A 614 16.95 -7.95 -18.57
N SER A 615 16.89 -7.85 -17.24
CA SER A 615 18.08 -7.63 -16.42
C SER A 615 18.93 -8.89 -16.26
N ALA A 616 18.28 -10.05 -16.14
CA ALA A 616 18.94 -11.36 -16.01
C ALA A 616 17.91 -12.50 -16.21
N PRO A 617 18.35 -13.76 -16.34
CA PRO A 617 17.45 -14.91 -16.28
C PRO A 617 16.91 -15.15 -14.86
N VAL A 618 15.69 -15.69 -14.76
CA VAL A 618 15.16 -16.22 -13.49
C VAL A 618 16.07 -17.34 -12.97
N ARG A 619 16.36 -17.33 -11.67
CA ARG A 619 17.38 -18.19 -11.04
C ARG A 619 16.96 -19.65 -10.92
N ASN A 620 15.69 -19.90 -10.57
CA ASN A 620 15.13 -21.23 -10.45
C ASN A 620 14.15 -21.51 -11.60
N SER A 621 14.28 -22.67 -12.25
CA SER A 621 13.46 -23.03 -13.41
C SER A 621 12.02 -23.41 -13.05
N ILE A 622 11.80 -23.94 -11.85
CA ILE A 622 10.45 -24.29 -11.37
C ILE A 622 9.72 -23.00 -11.00
N ASP A 623 10.40 -22.09 -10.28
CA ASP A 623 9.91 -20.73 -10.03
C ASP A 623 9.58 -19.99 -11.34
N ALA A 624 10.45 -20.05 -12.36
CA ALA A 624 10.18 -19.42 -13.66
C ALA A 624 8.88 -19.92 -14.33
N ALA A 625 8.56 -21.21 -14.18
CA ALA A 625 7.31 -21.79 -14.69
C ALA A 625 6.09 -21.43 -13.82
N LEU A 626 6.32 -21.07 -12.55
CA LEU A 626 5.32 -20.84 -11.51
C LEU A 626 4.91 -19.39 -11.32
N ASP A 627 5.87 -18.49 -11.39
CA ASP A 627 5.76 -17.11 -10.93
C ASP A 627 4.60 -16.38 -11.61
N ARG A 628 3.74 -15.80 -10.78
CA ARG A 628 2.65 -14.85 -11.13
C ARG A 628 2.67 -13.63 -10.24
N ASP A 629 3.73 -13.45 -9.46
CA ASP A 629 3.81 -12.36 -8.52
C ASP A 629 3.76 -11.03 -9.25
N PHE A 630 4.43 -10.92 -10.42
CA PHE A 630 4.38 -9.72 -11.24
C PHE A 630 2.97 -9.36 -11.69
N ALA A 631 2.12 -10.36 -11.93
CA ALA A 631 0.74 -10.17 -12.36
C ALA A 631 -0.15 -9.73 -11.19
N VAL A 632 0.01 -10.35 -10.01
CA VAL A 632 -0.66 -9.93 -8.77
C VAL A 632 -0.25 -8.51 -8.38
N GLU A 633 1.03 -8.19 -8.50
CA GLU A 633 1.57 -6.88 -8.15
C GLU A 633 1.08 -5.80 -9.12
N PHE A 634 1.06 -6.08 -10.43
CA PHE A 634 0.48 -5.20 -11.44
C PHE A 634 -1.01 -4.92 -11.16
N LEU A 635 -1.80 -5.96 -10.88
CA LEU A 635 -3.22 -5.80 -10.53
C LEU A 635 -3.43 -5.06 -9.21
N SER A 636 -2.52 -5.23 -8.25
CA SER A 636 -2.55 -4.51 -6.97
C SER A 636 -2.27 -3.03 -7.15
N ALA A 637 -1.24 -2.67 -7.92
CA ALA A 637 -0.94 -1.28 -8.27
C ALA A 637 -2.12 -0.63 -9.02
N ASN A 638 -2.69 -1.35 -10.01
CA ASN A 638 -3.88 -0.89 -10.72
C ASN A 638 -5.11 -0.72 -9.82
N SER A 639 -5.30 -1.61 -8.83
CA SER A 639 -6.40 -1.49 -7.87
C SER A 639 -6.27 -0.25 -6.99
N ILE A 640 -5.05 0.09 -6.55
CA ILE A 640 -4.78 1.31 -5.78
C ILE A 640 -5.00 2.56 -6.64
N ILE A 641 -4.53 2.58 -7.88
CA ILE A 641 -4.83 3.64 -8.86
C ILE A 641 -6.34 3.81 -9.01
N ALA A 642 -7.07 2.70 -9.18
CA ALA A 642 -8.52 2.73 -9.33
C ALA A 642 -9.22 3.29 -8.08
N VAL A 643 -8.72 2.98 -6.88
CA VAL A 643 -9.23 3.57 -5.63
C VAL A 643 -8.98 5.09 -5.65
N HIS A 644 -7.78 5.58 -5.93
CA HIS A 644 -7.51 7.02 -6.01
C HIS A 644 -8.42 7.74 -7.01
N LEU A 645 -8.58 7.20 -8.22
CA LEU A 645 -9.48 7.75 -9.23
C LEU A 645 -10.96 7.68 -8.81
N SER A 646 -11.36 6.65 -8.06
CA SER A 646 -12.72 6.57 -7.53
C SER A 646 -13.03 7.64 -6.48
N ARG A 647 -12.03 8.03 -5.67
CA ARG A 647 -12.16 9.13 -4.68
C ARG A 647 -12.31 10.47 -5.39
N LEU A 648 -11.49 10.71 -6.42
CA LEU A 648 -11.62 11.88 -7.29
C LEU A 648 -13.00 11.93 -7.97
N GLY A 649 -13.46 10.78 -8.48
CA GLY A 649 -14.77 10.63 -9.10
C GLY A 649 -15.92 10.94 -8.15
N GLU A 650 -15.91 10.41 -6.92
CA GLU A 650 -16.93 10.73 -5.91
C GLU A 650 -17.00 12.23 -5.66
N GLU A 651 -15.85 12.85 -5.42
CA GLU A 651 -15.78 14.26 -5.06
C GLU A 651 -16.28 15.16 -6.21
N TRP A 652 -15.89 14.87 -7.45
CA TRP A 652 -16.33 15.67 -8.59
C TRP A 652 -17.81 15.48 -8.91
N VAL A 653 -18.34 14.27 -8.75
CA VAL A 653 -19.79 14.03 -8.85
C VAL A 653 -20.51 14.86 -7.79
N LEU A 654 -20.01 14.85 -6.55
CA LEU A 654 -20.60 15.64 -5.47
C LEU A 654 -20.48 17.15 -5.72
N TRP A 655 -19.34 17.65 -6.17
CA TRP A 655 -19.12 19.07 -6.43
C TRP A 655 -19.92 19.61 -7.61
N ALA A 656 -20.31 18.75 -8.55
CA ALA A 656 -21.18 19.07 -9.68
C ALA A 656 -22.67 19.10 -9.30
N SER A 657 -23.04 18.60 -8.11
CA SER A 657 -24.43 18.62 -7.63
C SER A 657 -24.99 20.05 -7.52
N GLU A 658 -26.32 20.18 -7.57
CA GLU A 658 -26.99 21.46 -7.39
C GLU A 658 -26.84 22.02 -5.99
N GLU A 659 -26.54 21.18 -4.98
CA GLU A 659 -26.35 21.60 -3.59
C GLU A 659 -24.97 22.23 -3.38
N PHE A 660 -23.90 21.60 -3.89
CA PHE A 660 -22.56 22.15 -3.84
C PHE A 660 -22.34 23.22 -4.92
N GLY A 661 -22.53 22.83 -6.19
CA GLY A 661 -22.34 23.66 -7.38
C GLY A 661 -20.94 24.28 -7.47
N PHE A 662 -19.92 23.60 -6.97
CA PHE A 662 -18.54 24.08 -6.99
C PHE A 662 -17.91 23.96 -8.38
N ILE A 663 -18.29 22.92 -9.12
CA ILE A 663 -17.82 22.71 -10.49
C ILE A 663 -18.99 22.67 -11.48
N THR A 664 -18.71 23.07 -12.71
CA THR A 664 -19.62 22.92 -13.84
C THR A 664 -18.87 22.23 -14.97
N PRO A 665 -19.26 20.99 -15.34
CA PRO A 665 -18.69 20.30 -16.50
C PRO A 665 -19.17 20.93 -17.81
N SER A 666 -18.31 20.91 -18.83
CA SER A 666 -18.69 21.25 -20.20
C SER A 666 -19.61 20.17 -20.80
N ASP A 667 -20.23 20.48 -21.94
CA ASP A 667 -21.11 19.55 -22.65
C ASP A 667 -20.33 18.35 -23.23
N SER A 668 -19.01 18.48 -23.47
CA SER A 668 -18.19 17.38 -23.98
C SER A 668 -17.91 16.30 -22.94
N VAL A 669 -18.01 16.63 -21.65
CA VAL A 669 -17.72 15.72 -20.53
C VAL A 669 -18.92 15.54 -19.58
N SER A 670 -20.13 15.82 -20.06
CA SER A 670 -21.38 15.57 -19.34
C SER A 670 -22.47 15.06 -20.26
N THR A 671 -23.48 14.38 -19.71
CA THR A 671 -24.71 14.09 -20.46
C THR A 671 -25.85 15.00 -20.00
N GLY A 672 -26.72 15.35 -20.94
CA GLY A 672 -27.94 16.11 -20.68
C GLY A 672 -29.18 15.22 -20.61
N SER A 673 -30.22 15.70 -19.94
CA SER A 673 -31.57 15.12 -20.05
C SER A 673 -32.35 15.80 -21.18
N SER A 674 -33.01 15.01 -22.02
CA SER A 674 -33.90 15.53 -23.07
C SER A 674 -35.10 16.31 -22.51
N ILE A 675 -35.48 16.07 -21.25
CA ILE A 675 -36.61 16.73 -20.57
C ILE A 675 -36.14 17.92 -19.71
N MET A 676 -34.89 17.89 -19.23
CA MET A 676 -34.34 18.90 -18.31
C MET A 676 -33.04 19.48 -18.88
N PRO A 677 -33.13 20.51 -19.76
CA PRO A 677 -31.97 21.06 -20.47
C PRO A 677 -30.88 21.64 -19.58
N GLN A 678 -31.22 22.06 -18.37
CA GLN A 678 -30.27 22.59 -17.38
C GLN A 678 -29.46 21.50 -16.67
N LYS A 679 -29.93 20.24 -16.67
CA LYS A 679 -29.33 19.16 -15.90
C LYS A 679 -28.13 18.57 -16.64
N LYS A 680 -26.92 18.82 -16.11
CA LYS A 680 -25.68 18.19 -16.59
C LYS A 680 -25.23 17.10 -15.63
N ASN A 681 -25.22 15.87 -16.11
CA ASN A 681 -24.79 14.72 -15.32
C ASN A 681 -23.28 14.48 -15.53
N PRO A 682 -22.48 14.34 -14.46
CA PRO A 682 -21.06 14.01 -14.55
C PRO A 682 -20.84 12.50 -14.77
N ASP A 683 -21.56 11.87 -15.72
CA ASP A 683 -21.51 10.42 -15.97
C ASP A 683 -20.10 9.86 -16.15
N PRO A 684 -19.14 10.55 -16.82
CA PRO A 684 -17.79 10.02 -16.95
C PRO A 684 -17.13 9.75 -15.58
N MET A 685 -17.31 10.64 -14.60
CA MET A 685 -16.75 10.46 -13.26
C MET A 685 -17.52 9.43 -12.42
N GLU A 686 -18.83 9.28 -12.65
CA GLU A 686 -19.60 8.17 -12.07
C GLU A 686 -19.09 6.81 -12.59
N LEU A 687 -18.77 6.73 -13.88
CA LEU A 687 -18.20 5.53 -14.51
C LEU A 687 -16.78 5.26 -14.03
N VAL A 688 -15.92 6.27 -13.86
CA VAL A 688 -14.59 6.13 -13.24
C VAL A 688 -14.74 5.52 -11.84
N ARG A 689 -15.63 6.08 -11.01
CA ARG A 689 -15.93 5.55 -9.68
C ARG A 689 -16.44 4.11 -9.74
N GLY A 690 -17.32 3.77 -10.67
CA GLY A 690 -17.88 2.42 -10.82
C GLY A 690 -16.85 1.38 -11.30
N LYS A 691 -16.02 1.74 -12.28
CA LYS A 691 -15.02 0.86 -12.89
C LYS A 691 -13.92 0.41 -11.93
N SER A 692 -13.69 1.13 -10.84
CA SER A 692 -12.76 0.67 -9.80
C SER A 692 -13.14 -0.69 -9.19
N ALA A 693 -14.43 -1.03 -9.09
CA ALA A 693 -14.86 -2.34 -8.62
C ALA A 693 -14.45 -3.48 -9.57
N ARG A 694 -14.38 -3.21 -10.88
CA ARG A 694 -13.95 -4.18 -11.90
C ARG A 694 -12.47 -4.53 -11.74
N VAL A 695 -11.63 -3.52 -11.54
CA VAL A 695 -10.18 -3.70 -11.33
C VAL A 695 -9.90 -4.46 -10.03
N ILE A 696 -10.59 -4.12 -8.94
CA ILE A 696 -10.49 -4.87 -7.67
C ILE A 696 -10.94 -6.32 -7.87
N GLY A 697 -12.04 -6.57 -8.60
CA GLY A 697 -12.51 -7.91 -8.91
C GLY A 697 -11.51 -8.76 -9.69
N ASN A 698 -10.75 -8.13 -10.60
CA ASN A 698 -9.69 -8.80 -11.36
C ASN A 698 -8.53 -9.25 -10.45
N LEU A 699 -8.11 -8.40 -9.50
CA LEU A 699 -7.11 -8.77 -8.49
C LEU A 699 -7.58 -9.96 -7.64
N VAL A 700 -8.82 -9.91 -7.16
CA VAL A 700 -9.40 -10.98 -6.33
C VAL A 700 -9.51 -12.29 -7.09
N THR A 701 -9.91 -12.23 -8.36
CA THR A 701 -9.96 -13.39 -9.26
C THR A 701 -8.59 -14.07 -9.36
N LEU A 702 -7.52 -13.29 -9.61
CA LEU A 702 -6.17 -13.84 -9.73
C LEU A 702 -5.65 -14.38 -8.39
N LEU A 703 -5.83 -13.67 -7.28
CA LEU A 703 -5.39 -14.14 -5.97
C LEU A 703 -6.04 -15.48 -5.59
N ASN A 704 -7.35 -15.63 -5.84
CA ASN A 704 -8.07 -16.86 -5.54
C ASN A 704 -7.74 -18.01 -6.49
N SER A 705 -7.48 -17.73 -7.78
CA SER A 705 -7.07 -18.78 -8.72
C SER A 705 -5.63 -19.25 -8.47
N TRP A 706 -4.78 -18.39 -7.92
CA TRP A 706 -3.37 -18.66 -7.70
C TRP A 706 -3.05 -19.30 -6.34
N LYS A 707 -3.80 -18.95 -5.28
CA LYS A 707 -3.66 -19.53 -3.94
C LYS A 707 -3.77 -21.07 -4.00
N GLY A 708 -2.85 -21.77 -3.32
CA GLY A 708 -2.87 -23.23 -3.20
C GLY A 708 -2.54 -24.01 -4.48
N LEU A 709 -2.11 -23.35 -5.57
CA LEU A 709 -1.68 -24.06 -6.76
C LEU A 709 -0.33 -24.78 -6.57
N LEU A 710 -0.34 -26.10 -6.79
CA LEU A 710 0.83 -26.95 -6.67
C LEU A 710 1.90 -26.69 -7.76
N PRO A 711 3.20 -26.85 -7.44
CA PRO A 711 4.28 -26.91 -8.42
C PRO A 711 4.15 -28.03 -9.49
N SER A 712 4.62 -27.87 -10.75
CA SER A 712 5.25 -26.71 -11.38
C SER A 712 4.36 -25.94 -12.37
N TYR A 713 3.55 -26.60 -13.20
CA TYR A 713 2.65 -25.94 -14.18
C TYR A 713 1.24 -26.51 -14.12
N ASN A 714 0.23 -25.63 -14.20
CA ASN A 714 -1.20 -25.96 -14.18
C ASN A 714 -1.96 -25.12 -15.22
N ARG A 715 -2.92 -25.74 -15.91
CA ARG A 715 -3.70 -25.08 -16.97
C ARG A 715 -4.60 -23.96 -16.46
N GLY A 716 -5.04 -24.02 -15.20
CA GLY A 716 -5.81 -22.95 -14.55
C GLY A 716 -5.07 -21.60 -14.52
N ARG A 717 -3.76 -21.57 -14.78
CA ARG A 717 -3.02 -20.31 -14.96
C ARG A 717 -3.41 -19.51 -16.18
N GLN A 718 -4.05 -20.13 -17.18
CA GLN A 718 -4.49 -19.42 -18.36
C GLN A 718 -5.46 -18.26 -18.03
N GLU A 719 -6.14 -18.34 -16.89
CA GLU A 719 -7.04 -17.33 -16.33
C GLU A 719 -6.31 -16.05 -15.84
N ASP A 720 -5.00 -15.95 -16.04
CA ASP A 720 -4.23 -14.74 -15.75
C ASP A 720 -4.43 -13.62 -16.78
N LYS A 721 -4.64 -13.96 -18.06
CA LYS A 721 -4.59 -12.99 -19.16
C LYS A 721 -5.76 -12.03 -19.16
N ASP A 722 -6.97 -12.55 -18.99
CA ASP A 722 -8.20 -11.76 -19.08
C ASP A 722 -8.26 -10.70 -17.98
N PRO A 723 -8.04 -11.01 -16.68
CA PRO A 723 -8.01 -10.00 -15.63
C PRO A 723 -6.98 -8.91 -15.87
N LEU A 724 -5.79 -9.25 -16.37
CA LEU A 724 -4.72 -8.27 -16.63
C LEU A 724 -5.03 -7.37 -17.82
N SER A 725 -5.44 -7.94 -18.96
CA SER A 725 -5.82 -7.18 -20.15
C SER A 725 -7.02 -6.26 -19.88
N ASP A 726 -8.01 -6.78 -19.17
CA ASP A 726 -9.19 -6.02 -18.76
C ASP A 726 -8.83 -4.85 -17.83
N SER A 727 -7.94 -5.08 -16.86
CA SER A 727 -7.50 -4.04 -15.94
C SER A 727 -6.67 -2.97 -16.63
N LEU A 728 -5.80 -3.34 -17.57
CA LEU A 728 -5.06 -2.38 -18.40
C LEU A 728 -6.02 -1.47 -19.17
N ASN A 729 -6.95 -2.05 -19.92
CA ASN A 729 -7.91 -1.28 -20.72
C ASN A 729 -8.80 -0.40 -19.85
N THR A 730 -9.22 -0.91 -18.69
CA THR A 730 -10.05 -0.17 -17.74
C THR A 730 -9.29 1.01 -17.13
N ILE A 731 -8.06 0.82 -16.66
CA ILE A 731 -7.24 1.87 -16.04
C ILE A 731 -6.87 2.95 -17.05
N VAL A 732 -6.43 2.57 -18.25
CA VAL A 732 -6.13 3.53 -19.32
C VAL A 732 -7.37 4.40 -19.61
N GLY A 733 -8.55 3.78 -19.76
CA GLY A 733 -9.79 4.53 -19.98
C GLY A 733 -10.19 5.40 -18.79
N MET A 734 -9.98 4.95 -17.55
CA MET A 734 -10.26 5.75 -16.35
C MET A 734 -9.34 6.98 -16.25
N LEU A 735 -8.06 6.82 -16.54
CA LEU A 735 -7.07 7.91 -16.52
C LEU A 735 -7.34 8.92 -17.63
N ASP A 736 -7.56 8.45 -18.86
CA ASP A 736 -7.88 9.29 -20.02
C ASP A 736 -9.13 10.16 -19.77
N VAL A 737 -10.21 9.53 -19.32
CA VAL A 737 -11.45 10.24 -18.96
C VAL A 737 -11.23 11.23 -17.82
N SER A 738 -10.44 10.89 -16.81
CA SER A 738 -10.17 11.78 -15.68
C SER A 738 -9.36 13.01 -16.11
N ALA A 739 -8.39 12.85 -17.01
CA ALA A 739 -7.62 13.96 -17.59
C ALA A 739 -8.51 14.87 -18.45
N GLU A 740 -9.32 14.27 -19.34
CA GLU A 740 -10.24 15.03 -20.20
C GLU A 740 -11.28 15.80 -19.38
N PHE A 741 -11.84 15.18 -18.32
CA PHE A 741 -12.76 15.86 -17.42
C PHE A 741 -12.07 17.03 -16.69
N ALA A 742 -10.84 16.83 -16.19
CA ALA A 742 -10.06 17.88 -15.53
C ALA A 742 -9.82 19.11 -16.44
N HIS A 743 -9.59 18.88 -17.74
CA HIS A 743 -9.41 19.95 -18.72
C HIS A 743 -10.69 20.74 -19.01
N ASN A 744 -11.84 20.08 -18.89
CA ASN A 744 -13.13 20.58 -19.36
C ASN A 744 -14.11 21.00 -18.24
N ILE A 745 -13.64 21.06 -16.99
CA ILE A 745 -14.40 21.66 -15.89
C ILE A 745 -14.06 23.13 -15.64
N SER A 746 -15.04 23.83 -15.07
CA SER A 746 -14.88 25.18 -14.56
C SER A 746 -15.33 25.25 -13.10
N PHE A 747 -14.61 26.01 -12.27
CA PHE A 747 -15.00 26.26 -10.88
C PHE A 747 -15.89 27.50 -10.79
N ASN A 748 -17.03 27.36 -10.12
CA ASN A 748 -17.93 28.46 -9.85
C ASN A 748 -17.41 29.27 -8.66
N LYS A 749 -16.51 30.22 -8.94
CA LYS A 749 -15.85 31.06 -7.92
C LYS A 749 -16.86 31.84 -7.08
N GLU A 750 -17.92 32.35 -7.69
CA GLU A 750 -18.96 33.10 -6.98
C GLU A 750 -19.68 32.21 -5.96
N ARG A 751 -20.08 31.01 -6.37
CA ARG A 751 -20.74 30.05 -5.50
C ARG A 751 -19.84 29.57 -4.37
N ILE A 752 -18.59 29.26 -4.67
CA ILE A 752 -17.58 28.89 -3.66
C ILE A 752 -17.43 30.01 -2.63
N CYS A 753 -17.21 31.26 -3.07
CA CYS A 753 -17.05 32.41 -2.18
C CYS A 753 -18.26 32.61 -1.25
N LYS A 754 -19.49 32.40 -1.75
CA LYS A 754 -20.71 32.47 -0.92
C LYS A 754 -20.76 31.41 0.19
N THR A 755 -20.04 30.30 0.05
CA THR A 755 -20.01 29.25 1.08
C THR A 755 -18.97 29.47 2.17
N LEU A 756 -17.91 30.26 1.91
CA LEU A 756 -16.78 30.44 2.83
C LEU A 756 -17.15 31.07 4.19
N PRO A 757 -18.06 32.07 4.28
CA PRO A 757 -18.47 32.61 5.57
C PRO A 757 -19.20 31.57 6.43
N ALA A 758 -19.93 30.64 5.82
CA ALA A 758 -20.69 29.66 6.55
C ALA A 758 -19.75 28.56 7.10
N GLY A 759 -19.57 28.54 8.42
CA GLY A 759 -18.81 27.51 9.15
C GLY A 759 -17.73 28.03 10.10
N HIS A 760 -17.50 29.34 10.21
CA HIS A 760 -16.45 29.93 11.07
C HIS A 760 -15.07 29.28 10.83
N LEU A 761 -14.67 29.16 9.56
CA LEU A 761 -13.48 28.42 9.13
C LEU A 761 -12.15 28.99 9.69
N ASP A 762 -12.18 30.25 10.12
CA ASP A 762 -11.09 30.99 10.78
C ASP A 762 -10.96 30.73 12.30
N ALA A 763 -11.84 29.90 12.88
CA ALA A 763 -11.78 29.55 14.31
C ALA A 763 -10.44 28.91 14.70
N THR A 764 -9.84 28.10 13.83
CA THR A 764 -8.55 27.45 14.13
C THR A 764 -7.40 28.47 14.18
N THR A 765 -7.39 29.45 13.27
CA THR A 765 -6.36 30.50 13.26
C THR A 765 -6.53 31.48 14.42
N LEU A 766 -7.75 31.66 14.92
CA LEU A 766 -8.00 32.36 16.18
C LEU A 766 -7.41 31.60 17.39
N ALA A 767 -7.47 30.26 17.39
CA ALA A 767 -6.81 29.46 18.42
C ALA A 767 -5.27 29.61 18.35
N ASP A 768 -4.70 29.57 17.15
CA ASP A 768 -3.25 29.80 16.94
C ASP A 768 -2.82 31.20 17.41
N TYR A 769 -3.65 32.24 17.19
CA TYR A 769 -3.43 33.58 17.71
C TYR A 769 -3.31 33.60 19.24
N LEU A 770 -4.26 32.96 19.94
CA LEU A 770 -4.25 32.90 21.40
C LEU A 770 -3.03 32.12 21.93
N VAL A 771 -2.63 31.06 21.24
CA VAL A 771 -1.39 30.33 21.57
C VAL A 771 -0.16 31.23 21.40
N LYS A 772 -0.09 32.04 20.35
CA LYS A 772 1.00 33.04 20.19
C LYS A 772 1.02 34.09 21.30
N LYS A 773 -0.12 34.40 21.91
CA LYS A 773 -0.22 35.27 23.10
C LYS A 773 0.14 34.55 24.40
N GLY A 774 0.54 33.28 24.35
CA GLY A 774 0.95 32.47 25.50
C GLY A 774 -0.18 31.72 26.20
N ILE A 775 -1.38 31.69 25.61
CA ILE A 775 -2.53 30.96 26.17
C ILE A 775 -2.43 29.48 25.80
N PRO A 776 -2.52 28.54 26.75
CA PRO A 776 -2.51 27.10 26.45
C PRO A 776 -3.63 26.73 25.48
N PHE A 777 -3.35 25.81 24.54
CA PHE A 777 -4.26 25.46 23.44
C PHE A 777 -5.69 25.10 23.89
N ARG A 778 -5.86 24.34 24.97
CA ARG A 778 -7.19 23.95 25.45
C ARG A 778 -8.00 25.14 25.96
N THR A 779 -7.35 26.10 26.62
CA THR A 779 -7.96 27.37 27.03
C THR A 779 -8.25 28.23 25.80
N SER A 780 -7.36 28.25 24.82
CA SER A 780 -7.59 28.91 23.53
C SER A 780 -8.82 28.34 22.82
N HIS A 781 -8.97 27.01 22.79
CA HIS A 781 -10.13 26.33 22.20
C HIS A 781 -11.44 26.65 22.92
N ASP A 782 -11.45 26.75 24.25
CA ASP A 782 -12.63 27.20 25.02
C ASP A 782 -13.02 28.64 24.66
N ILE A 783 -12.05 29.56 24.65
CA ILE A 783 -12.28 30.96 24.28
C ILE A 783 -12.84 31.04 22.85
N VAL A 784 -12.25 30.32 21.91
CA VAL A 784 -12.73 30.24 20.52
C VAL A 784 -14.15 29.66 20.45
N GLY A 785 -14.43 28.59 21.21
CA GLY A 785 -15.76 27.99 21.30
C GLY A 785 -16.81 29.00 21.76
N ARG A 786 -16.50 29.81 22.78
CA ARG A 786 -17.36 30.91 23.24
C ARG A 786 -17.50 32.01 22.19
N SER A 787 -16.44 32.36 21.47
CA SER A 787 -16.48 33.33 20.36
C SER A 787 -17.36 32.84 19.20
N VAL A 788 -17.27 31.58 18.83
CA VAL A 788 -18.12 30.97 17.80
C VAL A 788 -19.57 30.90 18.27
N ALA A 789 -19.83 30.49 19.51
CA ALA A 789 -21.17 30.47 20.08
C ALA A 789 -21.82 31.87 20.09
N PHE A 790 -21.05 32.91 20.43
CA PHE A 790 -21.49 34.30 20.34
C PHE A 790 -21.88 34.68 18.91
N CYS A 791 -21.02 34.37 17.92
CA CYS A 791 -21.29 34.64 16.52
C CYS A 791 -22.54 33.93 15.99
N VAL A 792 -22.72 32.64 16.34
CA VAL A 792 -23.90 31.85 15.99
C VAL A 792 -25.17 32.47 16.57
N SER A 793 -25.14 32.90 17.84
CA SER A 793 -26.30 33.52 18.49
C SER A 793 -26.73 34.85 17.84
N ARG A 794 -25.80 35.57 17.20
CA ARG A 794 -26.04 36.86 16.55
C ARG A 794 -26.10 36.77 15.02
N ASN A 795 -25.93 35.59 14.45
CA ASN A 795 -25.86 35.36 13.01
C ASN A 795 -24.84 36.27 12.30
N CYS A 796 -23.63 36.41 12.87
CA CYS A 796 -22.51 37.17 12.31
C CYS A 796 -21.26 36.30 12.15
N GLN A 797 -20.22 36.81 11.49
CA GLN A 797 -18.92 36.14 11.37
C GLN A 797 -17.96 36.58 12.46
N LEU A 798 -16.91 35.79 12.72
CA LEU A 798 -15.88 36.14 13.70
C LEU A 798 -15.20 37.48 13.36
N GLN A 799 -14.92 37.71 12.07
CA GLN A 799 -14.36 38.97 11.57
C GLN A 799 -15.28 40.19 11.75
N ASP A 800 -16.59 39.98 11.95
CA ASP A 800 -17.57 41.07 12.10
C ASP A 800 -17.73 41.52 13.56
N VAL A 801 -17.19 40.75 14.52
CA VAL A 801 -17.28 41.04 15.96
C VAL A 801 -16.36 42.22 16.30
N SER A 802 -16.86 43.21 17.03
CA SER A 802 -16.05 44.36 17.46
C SER A 802 -15.05 44.00 18.56
N LEU A 803 -13.99 44.81 18.73
CA LEU A 803 -12.97 44.54 19.73
C LEU A 803 -13.54 44.57 21.16
N ASP A 804 -14.47 45.49 21.45
CA ASP A 804 -15.14 45.57 22.75
C ASP A 804 -15.95 44.30 23.05
N GLU A 805 -16.59 43.72 22.03
CA GLU A 805 -17.30 42.45 22.15
C GLU A 805 -16.34 41.27 22.33
N LEU A 806 -15.23 41.23 21.61
CA LEU A 806 -14.18 40.22 21.84
C LEU A 806 -13.60 40.33 23.26
N HIS A 807 -13.36 41.54 23.78
CA HIS A 807 -12.93 41.78 25.15
C HIS A 807 -13.92 41.28 26.20
N SER A 808 -15.23 41.35 25.90
CA SER A 808 -16.26 40.78 26.77
C SER A 808 -16.16 39.25 26.90
N ILE A 809 -15.56 38.57 25.92
CA ILE A 809 -15.31 37.12 25.93
C ILE A 809 -13.97 36.82 26.61
N SER A 810 -12.92 37.55 26.23
CA SER A 810 -11.58 37.44 26.82
C SER A 810 -10.79 38.75 26.66
N PRO A 811 -10.17 39.27 27.73
CA PRO A 811 -9.37 40.49 27.66
C PRO A 811 -8.04 40.34 26.90
N VAL A 812 -7.70 39.12 26.46
CA VAL A 812 -6.44 38.81 25.76
C VAL A 812 -6.44 39.30 24.31
N PHE A 813 -7.62 39.51 23.71
CA PHE A 813 -7.73 40.00 22.34
C PHE A 813 -7.21 41.44 22.21
N ASP A 814 -6.54 41.75 21.11
CA ASP A 814 -6.08 43.09 20.77
C ASP A 814 -6.36 43.36 19.28
N LYS A 815 -6.13 44.57 18.79
CA LYS A 815 -6.42 44.99 17.40
C LYS A 815 -5.76 44.08 16.35
N ASP A 816 -4.67 43.41 16.70
CA ASP A 816 -3.96 42.45 15.84
C ASP A 816 -4.74 41.16 15.57
N VAL A 817 -5.82 40.86 16.33
CA VAL A 817 -6.67 39.67 16.10
C VAL A 817 -7.29 39.66 14.70
N TYR A 818 -7.60 40.83 14.14
CA TYR A 818 -8.20 40.95 12.80
C TYR A 818 -7.22 40.59 11.68
N GLU A 819 -5.92 40.42 11.97
CA GLU A 819 -4.95 39.84 11.03
C GLU A 819 -5.07 38.31 10.91
N TYR A 820 -5.85 37.66 11.79
CA TYR A 820 -6.08 36.21 11.84
C TYR A 820 -7.50 35.80 11.48
N LEU A 821 -8.47 36.71 11.64
CA LEU A 821 -9.89 36.50 11.33
C LEU A 821 -10.16 36.71 9.84
N GLY A 822 -11.08 35.92 9.29
CA GLY A 822 -11.38 35.85 7.86
C GLY A 822 -10.57 34.77 7.12
N VAL A 823 -11.17 34.20 6.07
CA VAL A 823 -10.60 33.03 5.37
C VAL A 823 -9.30 33.35 4.63
N GLU A 824 -9.16 34.55 4.07
CA GLU A 824 -7.94 35.02 3.40
C GLU A 824 -6.79 35.16 4.39
N ASN A 825 -7.08 35.73 5.56
CA ASN A 825 -6.12 35.88 6.64
C ASN A 825 -5.74 34.52 7.23
N ALA A 826 -6.70 33.60 7.38
CA ALA A 826 -6.42 32.24 7.84
C ALA A 826 -5.42 31.54 6.90
N VAL A 827 -5.68 31.55 5.60
CA VAL A 827 -4.79 30.98 4.57
C VAL A 827 -3.41 31.63 4.58
N LYS A 828 -3.34 32.95 4.78
CA LYS A 828 -2.08 33.70 4.87
C LYS A 828 -1.23 33.32 6.09
N ASN A 829 -1.87 32.98 7.20
CA ASN A 829 -1.18 32.69 8.45
C ASN A 829 -0.64 31.26 8.54
N PHE A 830 -1.14 30.30 7.77
CA PHE A 830 -0.58 28.95 7.74
C PHE A 830 0.88 28.96 7.30
N CYS A 831 1.77 28.43 8.15
CA CYS A 831 3.21 28.55 7.98
C CYS A 831 4.00 27.26 8.18
N SER A 832 3.36 26.12 8.45
CA SER A 832 4.06 24.83 8.54
C SER A 832 4.35 24.24 7.16
N TYR A 833 5.44 23.46 7.04
CA TYR A 833 5.80 22.76 5.80
C TYR A 833 4.63 21.90 5.30
N GLY A 834 4.29 22.01 4.03
CA GLY A 834 3.20 21.26 3.40
C GLY A 834 1.78 21.68 3.80
N SER A 835 1.63 22.82 4.47
CA SER A 835 0.34 23.45 4.74
C SER A 835 -0.26 24.09 3.49
N THR A 836 -1.52 24.54 3.61
CA THR A 836 -2.20 25.32 2.57
C THR A 836 -1.75 26.79 2.50
N GLY A 837 -0.72 27.18 3.26
CA GLY A 837 -0.20 28.54 3.23
C GLY A 837 0.29 28.94 1.84
N SER A 838 -0.01 30.17 1.40
CA SER A 838 0.25 30.64 0.03
C SER A 838 1.69 30.43 -0.45
N ALA A 839 2.68 30.61 0.44
CA ALA A 839 4.10 30.38 0.13
C ALA A 839 4.43 28.89 -0.09
N PHE A 840 3.88 28.00 0.73
CA PHE A 840 4.11 26.55 0.62
C PHE A 840 3.40 25.96 -0.59
N VAL A 841 2.16 26.39 -0.86
CA VAL A 841 1.43 25.98 -2.06
C VAL A 841 2.16 26.46 -3.31
N ALA A 842 2.68 27.70 -3.33
CA ALA A 842 3.50 28.18 -4.44
C ALA A 842 4.76 27.33 -4.65
N SER A 843 5.44 26.93 -3.56
CA SER A 843 6.61 26.05 -3.62
C SER A 843 6.26 24.66 -4.16
N GLN A 844 5.14 24.07 -3.73
CA GLN A 844 4.66 22.78 -4.25
C GLN A 844 4.28 22.88 -5.73
N MET A 845 3.56 23.93 -6.14
CA MET A 845 3.24 24.19 -7.54
C MET A 845 4.52 24.31 -8.38
N ASP A 846 5.53 25.03 -7.90
CA ASP A 846 6.81 25.19 -8.60
C ASP A 846 7.60 23.88 -8.71
N TYR A 847 7.47 22.99 -7.73
CA TYR A 847 8.03 21.63 -7.83
C TYR A 847 7.33 20.84 -8.94
N TRP A 848 5.99 20.79 -8.92
CA TRP A 848 5.20 20.01 -9.85
C TRP A 848 5.27 20.52 -11.30
N VAL A 849 5.22 21.84 -11.49
CA VAL A 849 5.40 22.48 -12.81
C VAL A 849 6.76 22.12 -13.41
N ARG A 850 7.83 22.12 -12.61
CA ARG A 850 9.17 21.74 -13.09
C ARG A 850 9.26 20.25 -13.37
N LYS A 851 8.73 19.41 -12.48
CA LYS A 851 8.79 17.95 -12.63
C LYS A 851 8.04 17.45 -13.85
N LEU A 852 6.85 18.01 -14.10
CA LEU A 852 5.98 17.66 -15.22
C LEU A 852 6.27 18.46 -16.50
N ASN A 853 7.30 19.33 -16.48
CA ASN A 853 7.68 20.17 -17.62
C ASN A 853 6.52 21.01 -18.20
N ILE A 854 5.67 21.55 -17.34
CA ILE A 854 4.51 22.36 -17.74
C ILE A 854 4.97 23.78 -18.09
N LYS A 855 4.55 24.28 -19.26
CA LYS A 855 4.79 25.68 -19.63
C LYS A 855 3.96 26.59 -18.74
N ARG A 856 4.61 27.54 -18.06
CA ARG A 856 3.88 28.62 -17.36
C ARG A 856 3.16 29.47 -18.41
N ILE A 857 1.83 29.45 -18.35
CA ILE A 857 0.95 30.29 -19.18
C ILE A 857 0.92 31.70 -18.59
#